data_AF-A0A0J9XZB0-F1
#
_entry.id   AF-A0A0J9XZB0-F1
#
_cell.length_a   1.000
_cell.length_b   1.000
_cell.length_c   1.000
_cell.angle_alpha   90.00
_cell.angle_beta   90.00
_cell.angle_gamma   90.00
#
_symmetry.space_group_name_H-M   'P 1'
#
loop_
_entity.id
_entity.type
_entity.pdbx_description
1 polymer ?
#
loop_
_entity_poly.entity_id
_entity_poly.type
_entity_poly.pdbx_seq_one_letter_code
_entity_poly.pdbx_strand_id
1 'polypeptide(L)'
;MMKLNLKCFYTGRCNIRMLCTYRPRIPKGSISSKTMNLNVDPKLIRNIGIIAHIDAGKTTVTERLLYLAGATKFLGNVDSGNTVTDFMELERERGITIQSAVVTLFWKKHRINLIDTPGHVDFTLEVERCLRVLDGVVTILDASAGVQAQTIAVWRQAKKFSIPSVFFLNKMDKKGADFCRSVDSITERLGLKNPISVCIPITHEEKHFAAVVDVINKRYLNLDLDGEAQWTDLKEDDHFADIFLQTSSEDDVLNEEALYAMRRLTLTHRIIPVACGSALRCAETVSPILDLVISCLPCPTEKNGLVNKVFGSDLSALVYKIGHDKRLGQLAYTRIYTGEIKNMDSLYNANKDSVENKFNVHIPYSDQLQLTSSVKAGNIAVLTGMKCIATGDTLVANRRAAEMASERRLKLIDEDLSGAHNLFFQTAKSHSEHPVGSIKSILLAGIEPPDPVFFCTVEAPSEAANVKFEKALQELAVEDPSLQVRYDNELGQTIIGTMGELHIEVVKDRLRRDYGLNVFIGSLQVAYREVIENEVRNTTVLNATFGNELKHECRITFTVKPNKGSGKFKQVVVLLDDNNEYAGVGIHENWLNAINEGCCNALCTGPLAGFTVYDIAVILTDFVASGKRLSPALISATASKCVTEALQKAGTHLLEPIMNAEIVTTSKKHADMTLQEVYRRRGIVSNCGIECIGDTYVIRCIMPLAELQGFSKNIRIITSGHASIHLEIGGYQDISEQKQKEITKRNR
;
A
#
# COMPACT_ATOMS: atom_id res chain seq x y z
N MET A 1 56.88 2.66 -10.61
CA MET A 1 56.62 1.20 -10.66
C MET A 1 56.09 0.75 -9.31
N MET A 2 54.77 0.80 -9.12
CA MET A 2 54.13 0.51 -7.83
C MET A 2 53.16 -0.64 -8.06
N LYS A 3 53.40 -1.77 -7.38
CA LYS A 3 52.58 -2.99 -7.48
C LYS A 3 51.27 -2.78 -6.71
N LEU A 4 50.18 -2.54 -7.42
CA LEU A 4 48.82 -2.62 -6.88
C LEU A 4 48.40 -4.10 -6.78
N ASN A 5 48.17 -4.56 -5.56
CA ASN A 5 47.64 -5.90 -5.25
C ASN A 5 46.13 -5.92 -5.52
N LEU A 6 45.72 -6.40 -6.71
CA LEU A 6 44.32 -6.65 -7.07
C LEU A 6 44.04 -8.16 -7.05
N LYS A 7 43.65 -8.69 -5.87
CA LYS A 7 43.00 -10.00 -5.73
C LYS A 7 41.49 -9.78 -5.61
N CYS A 8 40.79 -9.76 -6.73
CA CYS A 8 39.36 -10.07 -6.78
C CYS A 8 39.01 -10.55 -8.20
N PHE A 9 39.40 -11.78 -8.52
CA PHE A 9 39.05 -12.42 -9.79
C PHE A 9 38.02 -13.51 -9.55
N TYR A 10 36.93 -13.40 -10.31
CA TYR A 10 36.19 -14.50 -10.95
C TYR A 10 36.25 -15.85 -10.22
N THR A 11 35.17 -16.20 -9.51
CA THR A 11 34.91 -17.61 -9.19
C THR A 11 34.76 -18.37 -10.50
N GLY A 12 35.80 -19.13 -10.87
CA GLY A 12 35.97 -19.79 -12.16
C GLY A 12 34.95 -20.89 -12.46
N ARG A 13 33.73 -20.52 -12.87
CA ARG A 13 32.74 -21.43 -13.45
C ARG A 13 31.87 -20.72 -14.51
N CYS A 14 32.43 -20.44 -15.68
CA CYS A 14 31.62 -20.25 -16.89
C CYS A 14 32.48 -20.43 -18.15
N ASN A 15 32.50 -21.66 -18.68
CA ASN A 15 33.01 -21.94 -20.02
C ASN A 15 31.92 -21.59 -21.05
N ILE A 16 32.05 -20.46 -21.73
CA ILE A 16 31.27 -20.18 -22.95
C ILE A 16 32.25 -19.75 -24.05
N ARG A 17 32.65 -20.71 -24.89
CA ARG A 17 33.32 -20.48 -26.18
C ARG A 17 32.22 -20.18 -27.21
N MET A 18 32.32 -19.11 -28.00
CA MET A 18 31.74 -19.12 -29.35
C MET A 18 32.43 -18.18 -30.35
N LEU A 19 32.32 -18.60 -31.61
CA LEU A 19 33.08 -18.24 -32.81
C LEU A 19 32.41 -17.13 -33.64
N CYS A 20 33.26 -16.20 -34.11
CA CYS A 20 33.32 -15.52 -35.40
C CYS A 20 32.08 -14.88 -36.11
N THR A 21 32.33 -13.62 -36.51
CA THR A 21 31.99 -12.92 -37.77
C THR A 21 30.54 -12.53 -38.06
N TYR A 22 30.19 -11.24 -37.83
CA TYR A 22 29.69 -10.29 -38.85
C TYR A 22 29.44 -8.89 -38.21
N ARG A 23 29.58 -7.78 -38.97
CA ARG A 23 29.45 -6.37 -38.49
C ARG A 23 28.18 -5.69 -39.05
N PRO A 24 27.54 -4.80 -38.28
CA PRO A 24 27.21 -3.47 -38.79
C PRO A 24 27.46 -2.32 -37.79
N ARG A 25 27.64 -1.10 -38.31
CA ARG A 25 27.99 0.13 -37.56
C ARG A 25 26.75 0.79 -36.93
N ILE A 26 26.83 1.17 -35.65
CA ILE A 26 25.85 2.05 -34.98
C ILE A 26 26.31 3.52 -35.13
N PRO A 27 25.50 4.44 -35.72
CA PRO A 27 25.86 5.84 -35.83
C PRO A 27 25.57 6.62 -34.54
N LYS A 28 26.54 7.43 -34.09
CA LYS A 28 26.40 8.45 -33.04
C LYS A 28 25.52 9.59 -33.57
N GLY A 29 24.47 9.97 -32.84
CA GLY A 29 23.63 11.12 -33.17
C GLY A 29 22.91 11.67 -31.94
N SER A 30 23.27 12.89 -31.55
CA SER A 30 22.56 13.73 -30.57
C SER A 30 21.31 14.33 -31.21
N ILE A 31 20.13 14.13 -30.61
CA ILE A 31 18.87 14.65 -31.13
C ILE A 31 18.60 16.03 -30.51
N SER A 32 18.43 17.04 -31.37
CA SER A 32 18.08 18.42 -31.01
C SER A 32 16.62 18.53 -30.53
N SER A 33 16.38 19.44 -29.57
CA SER A 33 15.17 19.60 -28.76
C SER A 33 13.95 20.20 -29.46
N LYS A 34 13.80 20.10 -30.78
CA LYS A 34 12.63 20.64 -31.51
C LYS A 34 11.75 19.52 -32.07
N THR A 35 10.59 19.37 -31.43
CA THR A 35 9.46 18.49 -31.77
C THR A 35 9.76 17.00 -31.66
N MET A 36 10.06 16.54 -30.43
CA MET A 36 10.13 15.11 -30.15
C MET A 36 8.75 14.48 -30.36
N ASN A 37 8.68 13.53 -31.30
CA ASN A 37 7.47 12.76 -31.55
C ASN A 37 7.19 11.90 -30.32
N LEU A 38 6.17 12.28 -29.53
CA LEU A 38 5.84 11.63 -28.26
C LEU A 38 5.39 10.16 -28.46
N ASN A 39 4.91 9.83 -29.66
CA ASN A 39 4.52 8.48 -30.05
C ASN A 39 5.68 7.77 -30.76
N VAL A 40 6.57 7.18 -29.96
CA VAL A 40 7.69 6.34 -30.42
C VAL A 40 7.22 4.88 -30.58
N ASP A 41 7.90 4.10 -31.43
CA ASP A 41 7.69 2.65 -31.55
C ASP A 41 7.76 1.98 -30.15
N PRO A 42 6.79 1.13 -29.77
CA PRO A 42 6.81 0.37 -28.52
C PRO A 42 8.14 -0.32 -28.19
N LYS A 43 8.91 -0.76 -29.19
CA LYS A 43 10.23 -1.39 -29.00
C LYS A 43 11.28 -0.43 -28.40
N LEU A 44 11.11 0.86 -28.64
CA LEU A 44 12.00 1.92 -28.16
C LEU A 44 11.54 2.51 -26.81
N ILE A 45 10.49 1.96 -26.21
CA ILE A 45 10.00 2.38 -24.91
C ILE A 45 10.62 1.52 -23.81
N ARG A 46 10.97 2.15 -22.68
CA ARG A 46 11.31 1.49 -21.42
C ARG A 46 10.46 2.09 -20.31
N ASN A 47 9.71 1.27 -19.59
CA ASN A 47 8.98 1.70 -18.39
C ASN A 47 9.75 1.16 -17.19
N ILE A 48 10.41 2.05 -16.46
CA ILE A 48 11.32 1.68 -15.37
C ILE A 48 10.89 2.32 -14.05
N GLY A 49 11.10 1.60 -12.96
CA GLY A 49 11.00 2.16 -11.62
C GLY A 49 12.33 2.20 -10.91
N ILE A 50 12.49 3.14 -10.01
CA ILE A 50 13.64 3.18 -9.11
C ILE A 50 13.21 2.70 -7.74
N ILE A 51 13.87 1.64 -7.25
CA ILE A 51 13.66 1.10 -5.91
C ILE A 51 14.93 1.25 -5.07
N ALA A 52 14.78 1.65 -3.81
CA ALA A 52 15.90 1.79 -2.89
C ALA A 52 15.42 1.77 -1.44
N HIS A 53 16.35 1.55 -0.50
CA HIS A 53 16.07 1.81 0.91
C HIS A 53 16.15 3.32 1.22
N ILE A 54 15.66 3.71 2.39
CA ILE A 54 15.71 5.09 2.90
C ILE A 54 17.16 5.57 2.88
N ASP A 55 17.38 6.82 2.47
CA ASP A 55 18.71 7.43 2.33
C ASP A 55 19.66 6.80 1.32
N ALA A 56 19.27 5.83 0.49
CA ALA A 56 20.14 5.32 -0.56
C ALA A 56 20.48 6.37 -1.66
N GLY A 57 19.77 7.50 -1.66
CA GLY A 57 19.92 8.59 -2.63
C GLY A 57 19.08 8.39 -3.89
N LYS A 58 17.92 7.74 -3.74
CA LYS A 58 16.96 7.47 -4.82
C LYS A 58 16.56 8.73 -5.59
N THR A 59 16.01 9.72 -4.89
CA THR A 59 15.58 11.00 -5.47
C THR A 59 16.76 11.73 -6.11
N THR A 60 17.93 11.76 -5.45
CA THR A 60 19.14 12.36 -6.02
C THR A 60 19.52 11.72 -7.36
N VAL A 61 19.49 10.39 -7.46
CA VAL A 61 19.74 9.67 -8.72
C VAL A 61 18.68 10.02 -9.76
N THR A 62 17.40 10.05 -9.38
CA THR A 62 16.30 10.47 -10.27
C THR A 62 16.57 11.84 -10.89
N GLU A 63 16.90 12.84 -10.07
CA GLU A 63 17.20 14.20 -10.54
C GLU A 63 18.40 14.26 -11.49
N ARG A 64 19.46 13.49 -11.20
CA ARG A 64 20.61 13.40 -12.12
C ARG A 64 20.23 12.76 -13.46
N LEU A 65 19.39 11.72 -13.45
CA LEU A 65 18.90 11.11 -14.69
C LEU A 65 18.08 12.10 -15.53
N LEU A 66 17.24 12.92 -14.90
CA LEU A 66 16.46 13.95 -15.58
C LEU A 66 17.35 15.04 -16.19
N TYR A 67 18.35 15.49 -15.45
CA TYR A 67 19.32 16.48 -15.93
C TYR A 67 20.14 15.95 -17.10
N LEU A 68 20.72 14.75 -16.96
CA LEU A 68 21.53 14.13 -18.01
C LEU A 68 20.73 13.90 -19.30
N ALA A 69 19.46 13.51 -19.17
CA ALA A 69 18.57 13.34 -20.32
C ALA A 69 18.13 14.67 -20.96
N GLY A 70 18.50 15.81 -20.38
CA GLY A 70 18.09 17.14 -20.84
C GLY A 70 16.62 17.45 -20.60
N ALA A 71 15.93 16.67 -19.73
CA ALA A 71 14.54 16.92 -19.36
C ALA A 71 14.44 18.15 -18.45
N THR A 72 15.42 18.35 -17.56
CA THR A 72 15.54 19.53 -16.70
C THR A 72 16.80 20.32 -17.07
N LYS A 73 16.70 21.66 -17.04
CA LYS A 73 17.85 22.55 -17.31
C LYS A 73 18.74 22.77 -16.09
N PHE A 74 18.22 22.47 -14.90
CA PHE A 74 18.88 22.73 -13.61
C PHE A 74 18.97 21.44 -12.80
N LEU A 75 20.06 21.31 -12.04
CA LEU A 75 20.28 20.21 -11.12
C LEU A 75 19.48 20.46 -9.83
N GLY A 76 18.41 19.70 -9.62
CA GLY A 76 17.68 19.68 -8.35
C GLY A 76 18.54 19.13 -7.21
N ASN A 77 18.36 19.67 -6.00
CA ASN A 77 18.96 19.14 -4.77
C ASN A 77 17.86 18.92 -3.71
N VAL A 78 17.94 17.79 -3.02
CA VAL A 78 17.03 17.39 -1.93
C VAL A 78 17.18 18.34 -0.75
N ASP A 79 18.42 18.70 -0.38
CA ASP A 79 18.70 19.59 0.75
C ASP A 79 18.17 21.02 0.52
N SER A 80 18.03 21.43 -0.75
CA SER A 80 17.47 22.74 -1.11
C SER A 80 15.97 22.67 -1.44
N GLY A 81 15.35 21.48 -1.37
CA GLY A 81 13.93 21.28 -1.65
C GLY A 81 13.48 21.61 -3.08
N ASN A 82 14.41 21.61 -4.06
CA ASN A 82 14.14 22.01 -5.46
C ASN A 82 13.99 20.82 -6.40
N THR A 83 13.75 19.63 -5.87
CA THR A 83 13.58 18.40 -6.66
C THR A 83 12.28 18.41 -7.44
N VAL A 84 12.30 17.89 -8.67
CA VAL A 84 11.13 17.75 -9.54
C VAL A 84 10.19 16.65 -9.06
N THR A 85 10.72 15.64 -8.37
CA THR A 85 9.98 14.43 -8.00
C THR A 85 9.33 14.46 -6.62
N ASP A 86 9.90 15.18 -5.64
CA ASP A 86 9.28 15.38 -4.33
C ASP A 86 8.45 16.69 -4.33
N PHE A 87 7.13 16.54 -4.51
CA PHE A 87 6.18 17.66 -4.62
C PHE A 87 5.69 18.15 -3.26
N MET A 88 5.65 17.28 -2.24
CA MET A 88 5.11 17.64 -0.92
C MET A 88 6.20 18.22 -0.01
N GLU A 89 5.89 19.24 0.78
CA GLU A 89 6.90 19.81 1.71
C GLU A 89 7.28 18.78 2.79
N LEU A 90 6.38 17.85 3.17
CA LEU A 90 6.70 16.79 4.13
C LEU A 90 7.73 15.78 3.57
N GLU A 91 7.69 15.52 2.26
CA GLU A 91 8.72 14.73 1.57
C GLU A 91 10.08 15.42 1.66
N ARG A 92 10.10 16.74 1.44
CA ARG A 92 11.32 17.57 1.50
C ARG A 92 11.87 17.72 2.92
N GLU A 93 11.01 17.95 3.92
CA GLU A 93 11.39 18.08 5.32
C GLU A 93 11.99 16.79 5.89
N ARG A 94 11.43 15.64 5.50
CA ARG A 94 11.88 14.32 6.01
C ARG A 94 12.87 13.61 5.09
N GLY A 95 13.12 14.12 3.89
CA GLY A 95 14.00 13.50 2.89
C GLY A 95 13.51 12.14 2.40
N ILE A 96 12.18 11.91 2.40
CA ILE A 96 11.56 10.64 1.98
C ILE A 96 10.59 10.88 0.82
N THR A 97 10.49 9.92 -0.09
CA THR A 97 9.46 9.92 -1.13
C THR A 97 8.22 9.20 -0.58
N ILE A 98 7.07 9.87 -0.63
CA ILE A 98 5.78 9.40 -0.12
C ILE A 98 4.89 8.98 -1.29
N GLN A 99 4.77 9.81 -2.32
CA GLN A 99 3.99 9.52 -3.51
C GLN A 99 4.89 9.25 -4.72
N SER A 100 4.48 8.32 -5.59
CA SER A 100 5.27 8.04 -6.79
C SER A 100 5.15 9.14 -7.85
N ALA A 101 6.26 9.72 -8.29
CA ALA A 101 6.27 10.64 -9.43
C ALA A 101 6.46 9.87 -10.74
N VAL A 102 5.73 10.25 -11.79
CA VAL A 102 5.86 9.66 -13.13
C VAL A 102 6.45 10.73 -14.04
N VAL A 103 7.60 10.44 -14.64
CA VAL A 103 8.30 11.39 -15.52
C VAL A 103 8.72 10.70 -16.81
N THR A 104 8.45 11.33 -17.94
CA THR A 104 8.96 10.88 -19.24
C THR A 104 10.27 11.62 -19.56
N LEU A 105 11.31 10.86 -19.92
CA LEU A 105 12.58 11.38 -20.41
C LEU A 105 13.02 10.66 -21.70
N PHE A 106 13.90 11.30 -22.47
CA PHE A 106 14.43 10.75 -23.71
C PHE A 106 15.93 10.53 -23.59
N TRP A 107 16.39 9.31 -23.89
CA TRP A 107 17.82 9.00 -23.93
C TRP A 107 18.14 8.31 -25.26
N LYS A 108 19.07 8.90 -26.02
CA LYS A 108 19.35 8.51 -27.41
C LYS A 108 18.06 8.51 -28.24
N LYS A 109 17.67 7.37 -28.82
CA LYS A 109 16.42 7.18 -29.60
C LYS A 109 15.28 6.57 -28.78
N HIS A 110 15.48 6.37 -27.48
CA HIS A 110 14.54 5.65 -26.62
C HIS A 110 13.76 6.61 -25.74
N ARG A 111 12.50 6.27 -25.51
CA ARG A 111 11.63 6.93 -24.53
C ARG A 111 11.67 6.12 -23.24
N ILE A 112 11.97 6.78 -22.14
CA ILE A 112 12.01 6.18 -20.82
C ILE A 112 10.91 6.82 -19.98
N ASN A 113 9.94 6.02 -19.55
CA ASN A 113 8.95 6.43 -18.57
C ASN A 113 9.45 5.96 -17.21
N LEU A 114 9.85 6.91 -16.36
CA LEU A 114 10.41 6.70 -15.05
C LEU A 114 9.32 6.84 -13.99
N ILE A 115 9.21 5.86 -13.10
CA ILE A 115 8.40 5.96 -11.89
C ILE A 115 9.32 5.96 -10.68
N ASP A 116 9.37 7.07 -9.96
CA ASP A 116 10.10 7.12 -8.70
C ASP A 116 9.23 6.52 -7.59
N THR A 117 9.70 5.48 -6.89
CA THR A 117 8.88 4.74 -5.91
C THR A 117 9.27 5.05 -4.47
N PRO A 118 8.33 5.05 -3.51
CA PRO A 118 8.67 5.22 -2.10
C PRO A 118 9.67 4.16 -1.58
N GLY A 119 10.61 4.57 -0.74
CA GLY A 119 11.56 3.66 -0.08
C GLY A 119 11.14 3.21 1.32
N HIS A 120 10.03 3.75 1.83
CA HIS A 120 9.57 3.53 3.20
C HIS A 120 8.49 2.43 3.28
N VAL A 121 8.53 1.62 4.33
CA VAL A 121 7.63 0.46 4.54
C VAL A 121 6.16 0.84 4.73
N ASP A 122 5.87 2.06 5.18
CA ASP A 122 4.49 2.54 5.36
C ASP A 122 3.76 2.79 4.02
N PHE A 123 4.51 2.90 2.90
CA PHE A 123 3.96 3.11 1.56
C PHE A 123 4.15 1.89 0.66
N THR A 124 4.18 0.69 1.23
CA THR A 124 4.34 -0.57 0.48
C THR A 124 3.29 -0.74 -0.61
N LEU A 125 2.05 -0.28 -0.37
CA LEU A 125 0.99 -0.35 -1.38
C LEU A 125 1.32 0.51 -2.61
N GLU A 126 1.87 1.71 -2.44
CA GLU A 126 2.30 2.57 -3.55
C GLU A 126 3.46 1.91 -4.33
N VAL A 127 4.40 1.26 -3.63
CA VAL A 127 5.48 0.50 -4.26
C VAL A 127 4.94 -0.67 -5.08
N GLU A 128 4.01 -1.47 -4.54
CA GLU A 128 3.40 -2.59 -5.28
C GLU A 128 2.60 -2.10 -6.50
N ARG A 129 1.90 -0.95 -6.40
CA ARG A 129 1.22 -0.27 -7.52
C ARG A 129 2.16 0.07 -8.65
N CYS A 130 3.29 0.67 -8.32
CA CYS A 130 4.29 1.05 -9.30
C CYS A 130 4.94 -0.17 -9.95
N LEU A 131 5.45 -1.12 -9.15
CA LEU A 131 6.14 -2.31 -9.64
C LEU A 131 5.30 -3.08 -10.66
N ARG A 132 4.00 -3.16 -10.45
CA ARG A 132 3.09 -3.88 -11.35
C ARG A 132 3.07 -3.35 -12.78
N VAL A 133 3.12 -2.04 -12.97
CA VAL A 133 3.02 -1.41 -14.31
C VAL A 133 4.36 -1.28 -15.03
N LEU A 134 5.45 -1.57 -14.32
CA LEU A 134 6.81 -1.40 -14.82
C LEU A 134 7.29 -2.62 -15.60
N ASP A 135 8.13 -2.37 -16.60
CA ASP A 135 8.76 -3.43 -17.39
C ASP A 135 10.10 -3.86 -16.78
N GLY A 136 10.84 -2.92 -16.16
CA GLY A 136 12.10 -3.16 -15.47
C GLY A 136 12.29 -2.27 -14.24
N VAL A 137 13.30 -2.55 -13.40
CA VAL A 137 13.61 -1.73 -12.22
C VAL A 137 15.10 -1.45 -12.07
N VAL A 138 15.43 -0.26 -11.57
CA VAL A 138 16.77 0.12 -11.15
C VAL A 138 16.82 0.07 -9.62
N THR A 139 17.63 -0.83 -9.07
CA THR A 139 17.81 -1.00 -7.63
C THR A 139 19.01 -0.22 -7.14
N ILE A 140 18.78 0.80 -6.32
CA ILE A 140 19.85 1.65 -5.76
C ILE A 140 20.22 1.16 -4.36
N LEU A 141 21.52 1.03 -4.12
CA LEU A 141 22.09 0.70 -2.82
C LEU A 141 23.12 1.75 -2.41
N ASP A 142 23.24 2.00 -1.10
CA ASP A 142 24.35 2.76 -0.54
C ASP A 142 25.58 1.85 -0.46
N ALA A 143 26.66 2.21 -1.15
CA ALA A 143 27.90 1.45 -1.21
C ALA A 143 28.64 1.31 0.13
N SER A 144 28.28 2.12 1.13
CA SER A 144 28.83 2.00 2.50
C SER A 144 28.09 0.96 3.34
N ALA A 145 26.79 0.76 3.09
CA ALA A 145 25.94 -0.13 3.86
C ALA A 145 25.70 -1.49 3.17
N GLY A 146 25.74 -1.53 1.84
CA GLY A 146 25.32 -2.68 1.04
C GLY A 146 23.81 -2.95 1.13
N VAL A 147 23.41 -4.21 0.98
CA VAL A 147 21.99 -4.61 1.07
C VAL A 147 21.48 -4.53 2.51
N GLN A 148 20.46 -3.72 2.77
CA GLN A 148 19.83 -3.58 4.08
C GLN A 148 18.53 -4.41 4.21
N ALA A 149 18.00 -4.54 5.43
CA ALA A 149 16.72 -5.23 5.70
C ALA A 149 15.57 -4.67 4.84
N GLN A 150 15.47 -3.34 4.74
CA GLN A 150 14.46 -2.65 3.95
C GLN A 150 14.64 -2.92 2.45
N THR A 151 15.89 -3.02 1.97
CA THR A 151 16.18 -3.41 0.59
C THR A 151 15.63 -4.80 0.28
N ILE A 152 15.76 -5.76 1.22
CA ILE A 152 15.21 -7.11 1.06
C ILE A 152 13.69 -7.07 0.92
N ALA A 153 13.00 -6.23 1.70
CA ALA A 153 11.54 -6.10 1.64
C ALA A 153 11.08 -5.61 0.26
N VAL A 154 11.66 -4.51 -0.25
CA VAL A 154 11.32 -3.97 -1.58
C VAL A 154 11.75 -4.91 -2.70
N TRP A 155 12.90 -5.58 -2.57
CA TRP A 155 13.36 -6.58 -3.53
C TRP A 155 12.42 -7.79 -3.61
N ARG A 156 11.90 -8.27 -2.49
CA ARG A 156 10.90 -9.36 -2.47
C ARG A 156 9.64 -8.97 -3.24
N GLN A 157 9.20 -7.73 -3.15
CA GLN A 157 8.07 -7.22 -3.94
C GLN A 157 8.39 -7.19 -5.44
N ALA A 158 9.57 -6.70 -5.84
CA ALA A 158 10.00 -6.72 -7.24
C ALA A 158 10.11 -8.14 -7.80
N LYS A 159 10.62 -9.08 -6.99
CA LYS A 159 10.74 -10.51 -7.32
C LYS A 159 9.36 -11.19 -7.46
N LYS A 160 8.38 -10.83 -6.62
CA LYS A 160 6.98 -11.32 -6.72
C LYS A 160 6.38 -11.05 -8.11
N PHE A 161 6.72 -9.91 -8.71
CA PHE A 161 6.30 -9.53 -10.06
C PHE A 161 7.30 -9.93 -11.17
N SER A 162 8.33 -10.72 -10.87
CA SER A 162 9.33 -11.20 -11.84
C SER A 162 9.90 -10.08 -12.72
N ILE A 163 10.16 -8.90 -12.16
CA ILE A 163 10.62 -7.73 -12.90
C ILE A 163 12.15 -7.73 -13.02
N PRO A 164 12.73 -7.73 -14.24
CA PRO A 164 14.17 -7.67 -14.42
C PRO A 164 14.77 -6.41 -13.78
N SER A 165 15.95 -6.54 -13.17
CA SER A 165 16.58 -5.44 -12.45
C SER A 165 18.04 -5.19 -12.85
N VAL A 166 18.41 -3.91 -12.84
CA VAL A 166 19.79 -3.43 -12.87
C VAL A 166 20.11 -2.80 -11.52
N PHE A 167 21.31 -3.00 -10.99
CA PHE A 167 21.73 -2.48 -9.70
C PHE A 167 22.68 -1.29 -9.87
N PHE A 168 22.55 -0.32 -8.97
CA PHE A 168 23.44 0.84 -8.90
C PHE A 168 23.94 1.04 -7.46
N LEU A 169 25.25 0.97 -7.27
CA LEU A 169 25.92 1.27 -6.01
C LEU A 169 26.24 2.77 -5.96
N ASN A 170 25.44 3.51 -5.21
CA ASN A 170 25.55 4.95 -5.04
C ASN A 170 26.43 5.29 -3.81
N LYS A 171 26.83 6.56 -3.71
CA LYS A 171 27.62 7.12 -2.59
C LYS A 171 29.02 6.51 -2.45
N MET A 172 29.64 6.18 -3.57
CA MET A 172 31.03 5.68 -3.63
C MET A 172 32.06 6.67 -3.06
N ASP A 173 31.69 7.95 -2.92
CA ASP A 173 32.49 9.02 -2.31
C ASP A 173 32.60 8.94 -0.77
N LYS A 174 31.74 8.15 -0.10
CA LYS A 174 31.82 7.98 1.36
C LYS A 174 33.08 7.23 1.77
N LYS A 175 33.72 7.65 2.86
CA LYS A 175 34.89 6.95 3.45
C LYS A 175 34.66 5.46 3.75
N GLY A 176 33.42 5.08 4.06
CA GLY A 176 33.02 3.70 4.34
C GLY A 176 32.59 2.90 3.10
N ALA A 177 32.61 3.49 1.90
CA ALA A 177 32.19 2.82 0.68
C ALA A 177 33.15 1.69 0.32
N ASP A 178 32.57 0.53 0.00
CA ASP A 178 33.32 -0.64 -0.44
C ASP A 178 32.51 -1.36 -1.53
N PHE A 179 33.04 -1.31 -2.75
CA PHE A 179 32.38 -1.88 -3.92
C PHE A 179 32.29 -3.41 -3.83
N CYS A 180 33.40 -4.08 -3.50
CA CYS A 180 33.45 -5.54 -3.46
C CYS A 180 32.51 -6.08 -2.38
N ARG A 181 32.61 -5.53 -1.16
CA ARG A 181 31.72 -5.90 -0.05
C ARG A 181 30.25 -5.66 -0.38
N SER A 182 29.93 -4.57 -1.09
CA SER A 182 28.55 -4.29 -1.49
C SER A 182 28.03 -5.30 -2.52
N VAL A 183 28.85 -5.69 -3.49
CA VAL A 183 28.51 -6.74 -4.47
C VAL A 183 28.34 -8.10 -3.78
N ASP A 184 29.21 -8.45 -2.84
CA ASP A 184 29.08 -9.69 -2.05
C ASP A 184 27.78 -9.70 -1.25
N SER A 185 27.39 -8.55 -0.69
CA SER A 185 26.13 -8.43 0.07
C SER A 185 24.89 -8.68 -0.79
N ILE A 186 24.92 -8.38 -2.10
CA ILE A 186 23.85 -8.71 -3.06
C ILE A 186 23.70 -10.23 -3.16
N THR A 187 24.82 -10.94 -3.28
CA THR A 187 24.84 -12.40 -3.38
C THR A 187 24.35 -13.06 -2.10
N GLU A 188 24.90 -12.65 -0.96
CA GLU A 188 24.62 -13.26 0.35
C GLU A 188 23.20 -12.99 0.84
N ARG A 189 22.73 -11.73 0.75
CA ARG A 189 21.46 -11.33 1.38
C ARG A 189 20.24 -11.46 0.46
N LEU A 190 20.41 -11.25 -0.85
CA LEU A 190 19.32 -11.37 -1.82
C LEU A 190 19.26 -12.75 -2.47
N GLY A 191 20.29 -13.59 -2.27
CA GLY A 191 20.37 -14.95 -2.82
C GLY A 191 20.60 -14.98 -4.34
N LEU A 192 21.22 -13.93 -4.89
CA LEU A 192 21.40 -13.73 -6.33
C LEU A 192 22.79 -14.24 -6.73
N LYS A 193 22.85 -15.32 -7.51
CA LYS A 193 24.09 -16.10 -7.65
C LYS A 193 25.16 -15.49 -8.56
N ASN A 194 24.85 -14.46 -9.37
CA ASN A 194 25.79 -13.89 -10.35
C ASN A 194 25.59 -12.37 -10.60
N PRO A 195 26.02 -11.48 -9.69
CA PRO A 195 26.16 -10.06 -10.03
C PRO A 195 27.32 -9.86 -11.01
N ILE A 196 27.10 -9.10 -12.09
CA ILE A 196 28.12 -8.74 -13.08
C ILE A 196 28.40 -7.26 -13.00
N SER A 197 29.61 -6.91 -12.59
CA SER A 197 30.11 -5.54 -12.52
C SER A 197 30.35 -4.99 -13.92
N VAL A 198 29.53 -4.02 -14.32
CA VAL A 198 29.63 -3.31 -15.60
C VAL A 198 30.46 -2.04 -15.46
N CYS A 199 30.31 -1.35 -14.34
CA CYS A 199 31.13 -0.21 -13.98
C CYS A 199 32.02 -0.59 -12.81
N ILE A 200 33.31 -0.28 -12.92
CA ILE A 200 34.32 -0.57 -11.90
C ILE A 200 34.84 0.75 -11.33
N PRO A 201 34.81 0.95 -10.01
CA PRO A 201 35.37 2.14 -9.39
C PRO A 201 36.89 1.99 -9.25
N ILE A 202 37.61 3.07 -9.52
CA ILE A 202 39.04 3.19 -9.24
C ILE A 202 39.20 4.01 -7.97
N THR A 203 39.97 3.48 -7.03
CA THR A 203 40.24 4.12 -5.74
C THR A 203 41.73 4.28 -5.52
N HIS A 204 42.16 5.42 -4.95
CA HIS A 204 43.54 5.67 -4.54
C HIS A 204 43.80 5.19 -3.10
N GLU A 205 45.06 5.29 -2.64
CA GLU A 205 45.61 4.67 -1.42
C GLU A 205 44.87 5.01 -0.10
N GLU A 206 43.99 6.03 -0.09
CA GLU A 206 43.11 6.38 1.05
C GLU A 206 41.61 6.05 0.84
N LYS A 207 41.26 5.13 -0.06
CA LYS A 207 39.86 4.88 -0.49
C LYS A 207 39.18 6.12 -1.10
N HIS A 208 39.96 7.06 -1.62
CA HIS A 208 39.42 8.18 -2.36
C HIS A 208 38.87 7.69 -3.70
N PHE A 209 37.61 8.01 -3.99
CA PHE A 209 36.93 7.60 -5.21
C PHE A 209 37.35 8.50 -6.38
N ALA A 210 38.29 8.00 -7.19
CA ALA A 210 39.07 8.79 -8.15
C ALA A 210 38.51 8.73 -9.57
N ALA A 211 38.07 7.55 -10.02
CA ALA A 211 37.52 7.38 -11.35
C ALA A 211 36.51 6.23 -11.43
N VAL A 212 35.74 6.20 -12.52
CA VAL A 212 34.84 5.10 -12.88
C VAL A 212 35.18 4.61 -14.27
N VAL A 213 35.31 3.29 -14.44
CA VAL A 213 35.51 2.66 -15.75
C VAL A 213 34.21 1.96 -16.17
N ASP A 214 33.72 2.26 -17.36
CA ASP A 214 32.62 1.58 -18.03
C ASP A 214 33.18 0.54 -18.99
N VAL A 215 33.08 -0.73 -18.59
CA VAL A 215 33.68 -1.87 -19.30
C VAL A 215 32.96 -2.12 -20.62
N ILE A 216 31.66 -1.84 -20.71
CA ILE A 216 30.86 -2.10 -21.92
C ILE A 216 31.22 -1.10 -23.01
N ASN A 217 31.24 0.20 -22.68
CA ASN A 217 31.50 1.24 -23.66
C ASN A 217 32.99 1.55 -23.84
N LYS A 218 33.88 0.91 -23.05
CA LYS A 218 35.33 1.12 -23.06
C LYS A 218 35.73 2.58 -22.87
N ARG A 219 35.14 3.20 -21.86
CA ARG A 219 35.37 4.60 -21.49
C ARG A 219 35.60 4.73 -19.99
N TYR A 220 36.27 5.79 -19.57
CA TYR A 220 36.48 6.10 -18.16
C TYR A 220 36.06 7.54 -17.86
N LEU A 221 35.77 7.81 -16.60
CA LEU A 221 35.40 9.10 -16.07
C LEU A 221 36.33 9.42 -14.91
N ASN A 222 37.22 10.40 -15.09
CA ASN A 222 38.13 10.86 -14.05
C ASN A 222 37.45 11.96 -13.21
N LEU A 223 37.41 11.78 -11.90
CA LEU A 223 36.74 12.66 -10.94
C LEU A 223 37.70 13.59 -10.19
N ASP A 224 39.01 13.42 -10.37
CA ASP A 224 40.05 14.19 -9.69
C ASP A 224 40.55 15.40 -10.52
N LEU A 225 40.01 15.58 -11.73
CA LEU A 225 40.27 16.76 -12.55
C LEU A 225 39.43 17.95 -12.10
N ASP A 226 40.06 19.13 -11.99
CA ASP A 226 39.39 20.40 -11.71
C ASP A 226 38.54 20.84 -12.92
N GLY A 227 37.28 20.39 -12.99
CA GLY A 227 36.32 20.72 -14.05
C GLY A 227 35.07 19.84 -14.06
N GLU A 228 34.17 20.06 -15.03
CA GLU A 228 33.07 19.11 -15.31
C GLU A 228 33.67 17.81 -15.85
N ALA A 229 33.52 16.72 -15.10
CA ALA A 229 34.07 15.42 -15.48
C ALA A 229 33.41 14.92 -16.77
N GLN A 230 34.20 14.61 -17.79
CA GLN A 230 33.72 14.08 -19.07
C GLN A 230 34.19 12.65 -19.29
N TRP A 231 33.34 11.87 -19.97
CA TRP A 231 33.69 10.51 -20.36
C TRP A 231 34.72 10.52 -21.49
N THR A 232 35.87 9.90 -21.24
CA THR A 232 36.97 9.76 -22.20
C THR A 232 37.09 8.32 -22.67
N ASP A 233 37.39 8.09 -23.94
CA ASP A 233 37.60 6.74 -24.48
C ASP A 233 38.91 6.15 -23.93
N LEU A 234 38.88 4.89 -23.46
CA LEU A 234 40.06 4.23 -22.86
C LEU A 234 41.25 4.10 -23.82
N LYS A 235 41.03 4.24 -25.13
CA LYS A 235 42.09 4.16 -26.15
C LYS A 235 42.96 5.42 -26.22
N GLU A 236 42.52 6.51 -25.62
CA GLU A 236 43.20 7.81 -25.70
C GLU A 236 44.17 8.03 -24.52
N ASP A 237 44.19 7.13 -23.52
CA ASP A 237 44.99 7.25 -22.31
C ASP A 237 45.66 5.91 -21.95
N ASP A 238 46.99 5.84 -22.16
CA ASP A 238 47.80 4.63 -21.93
C ASP A 238 47.75 4.15 -20.47
N HIS A 239 47.60 5.06 -19.48
CA HIS A 239 47.62 4.69 -18.06
C HIS A 239 46.37 3.90 -17.65
N PHE A 240 45.19 4.34 -18.09
CA PHE A 240 43.94 3.63 -17.82
C PHE A 240 43.74 2.43 -18.74
N ALA A 241 44.31 2.45 -19.95
CA ALA A 241 44.36 1.29 -20.83
C ALA A 241 45.13 0.12 -20.18
N ASP A 242 46.28 0.40 -19.54
CA ASP A 242 47.06 -0.61 -18.81
C ASP A 242 46.30 -1.15 -17.59
N ILE A 243 45.61 -0.29 -16.82
CA ILE A 243 44.77 -0.72 -15.69
C ILE A 243 43.61 -1.61 -16.18
N PHE A 244 43.00 -1.26 -17.31
CA PHE A 244 41.93 -2.05 -17.94
C PHE A 244 42.43 -3.42 -18.43
N LEU A 245 43.60 -3.48 -19.07
CA LEU A 245 44.25 -4.71 -19.51
C LEU A 245 44.74 -5.59 -18.35
N GLN A 246 45.11 -5.01 -17.21
CA GLN A 246 45.40 -5.77 -15.99
C GLN A 246 44.12 -6.33 -15.32
N THR A 247 42.98 -5.70 -15.58
CA THR A 247 41.67 -6.09 -15.03
C THR A 247 40.93 -7.10 -15.93
N SER A 248 41.29 -7.21 -17.21
CA SER A 248 40.59 -8.02 -18.21
C SER A 248 41.58 -8.88 -19.01
N SER A 249 41.30 -10.17 -19.22
CA SER A 249 42.12 -11.05 -20.07
C SER A 249 42.12 -10.55 -21.52
N GLU A 250 43.21 -10.75 -22.28
CA GLU A 250 43.33 -10.32 -23.70
C GLU A 250 42.21 -10.85 -24.63
N ASP A 251 41.53 -11.94 -24.24
CA ASP A 251 40.40 -12.55 -24.98
C ASP A 251 39.01 -11.97 -24.61
N ASP A 252 38.89 -11.13 -23.57
CA ASP A 252 37.61 -10.65 -23.01
C ASP A 252 37.10 -9.37 -23.69
N VAL A 253 37.05 -9.37 -25.03
CA VAL A 253 36.33 -8.30 -25.73
C VAL A 253 34.84 -8.56 -25.58
N LEU A 254 34.15 -7.76 -24.76
CA LEU A 254 32.69 -7.63 -24.75
C LEU A 254 32.22 -7.20 -26.15
N ASN A 255 31.91 -8.19 -26.99
CA ASN A 255 31.29 -8.00 -28.30
C ASN A 255 29.79 -7.67 -28.13
N GLU A 256 29.13 -7.18 -29.19
CA GLU A 256 27.66 -6.99 -29.18
C GLU A 256 26.89 -8.28 -28.81
N GLU A 257 27.46 -9.45 -29.11
CA GLU A 257 26.92 -10.75 -28.69
C GLU A 257 26.93 -10.95 -27.17
N ALA A 258 27.96 -10.46 -26.49
CA ALA A 258 28.04 -10.50 -25.03
C ALA A 258 26.99 -9.58 -24.41
N LEU A 259 26.73 -8.41 -25.03
CA LEU A 259 25.63 -7.52 -24.63
C LEU A 259 24.26 -8.18 -24.82
N TYR A 260 24.05 -8.89 -25.94
CA TYR A 260 22.84 -9.65 -26.20
C TYR A 260 22.66 -10.82 -25.21
N ALA A 261 23.74 -11.55 -24.91
CA ALA A 261 23.75 -12.60 -23.91
C ALA A 261 23.45 -12.06 -22.51
N MET A 262 24.06 -10.93 -22.13
CA MET A 262 23.79 -10.26 -20.87
C MET A 262 22.33 -9.82 -20.78
N ARG A 263 21.77 -9.22 -21.83
CA ARG A 263 20.33 -8.89 -21.90
C ARG A 263 19.47 -10.12 -21.68
N ARG A 264 19.67 -11.19 -22.46
CA ARG A 264 18.90 -12.43 -22.34
C ARG A 264 18.97 -13.02 -20.93
N LEU A 265 20.15 -13.04 -20.33
CA LEU A 265 20.35 -13.59 -18.98
C LEU A 265 19.74 -12.69 -17.89
N THR A 266 19.77 -11.38 -18.08
CA THR A 266 19.08 -10.39 -17.21
C THR A 266 17.57 -10.58 -17.25
N LEU A 267 16.99 -10.75 -18.45
CA LEU A 267 15.55 -11.00 -18.62
C LEU A 267 15.10 -12.31 -17.98
N THR A 268 15.96 -13.33 -17.96
CA THR A 268 15.70 -14.62 -17.29
C THR A 268 16.07 -14.64 -15.79
N HIS A 269 16.42 -13.48 -15.19
CA HIS A 269 16.80 -13.36 -13.78
C HIS A 269 18.03 -14.19 -13.35
N ARG A 270 18.90 -14.56 -14.30
CA ARG A 270 20.09 -15.40 -14.02
C ARG A 270 21.34 -14.58 -13.67
N ILE A 271 21.38 -13.35 -14.17
CA ILE A 271 22.48 -12.39 -14.01
C ILE A 271 21.90 -11.04 -13.64
N ILE A 272 22.67 -10.25 -12.90
CA ILE A 272 22.31 -8.89 -12.52
C ILE A 272 23.43 -7.94 -12.89
N PRO A 273 23.22 -7.02 -13.85
CA PRO A 273 24.17 -5.96 -14.14
C PRO A 273 24.27 -4.99 -12.96
N VAL A 274 25.50 -4.68 -12.53
CA VAL A 274 25.81 -3.76 -11.43
C VAL A 274 26.66 -2.61 -11.96
N ALA A 275 26.18 -1.39 -11.77
CA ALA A 275 26.94 -0.15 -11.98
C ALA A 275 27.26 0.52 -10.63
N CYS A 276 28.18 1.48 -10.63
CA CYS A 276 28.56 2.23 -9.43
C CYS A 276 28.84 3.70 -9.76
N GLY A 277 28.67 4.58 -8.77
CA GLY A 277 28.94 6.00 -8.93
C GLY A 277 28.66 6.82 -7.67
N SER A 278 28.71 8.15 -7.82
CA SER A 278 28.30 9.10 -6.79
C SER A 278 27.41 10.16 -7.43
N ALA A 279 26.09 10.01 -7.23
CA ALA A 279 25.12 10.98 -7.75
C ALA A 279 25.28 12.38 -7.14
N LEU A 280 25.87 12.48 -5.94
CA LEU A 280 26.10 13.76 -5.27
C LEU A 280 27.33 14.48 -5.83
N ARG A 281 28.48 13.79 -5.93
CA ARG A 281 29.77 14.36 -6.38
C ARG A 281 29.75 14.69 -7.88
N CYS A 282 29.26 13.80 -8.73
CA CYS A 282 29.33 13.97 -10.18
C CYS A 282 28.14 13.28 -10.88
N ALA A 283 27.34 14.06 -11.60
CA ALA A 283 26.12 13.58 -12.24
C ALA A 283 26.44 12.54 -13.33
N GLU A 284 27.55 12.72 -14.04
CA GLU A 284 27.98 11.89 -15.18
C GLU A 284 28.24 10.44 -14.78
N THR A 285 28.58 10.19 -13.51
CA THR A 285 28.72 8.82 -12.94
C THR A 285 27.41 8.03 -12.97
N VAL A 286 26.26 8.71 -13.10
CA VAL A 286 24.91 8.11 -13.14
C VAL A 286 24.51 7.73 -14.57
N SER A 287 25.14 8.33 -15.59
CA SER A 287 24.81 8.07 -17.01
C SER A 287 24.86 6.60 -17.45
N PRO A 288 25.74 5.71 -16.91
CA PRO A 288 25.73 4.29 -17.29
C PRO A 288 24.42 3.59 -16.97
N ILE A 289 23.63 4.07 -16.00
CA ILE A 289 22.30 3.54 -15.70
C ILE A 289 21.39 3.66 -16.94
N LEU A 290 21.38 4.81 -17.61
CA LEU A 290 20.55 5.03 -18.80
C LEU A 290 20.95 4.11 -19.95
N ASP A 291 22.25 3.85 -20.10
CA ASP A 291 22.77 2.92 -21.11
C ASP A 291 22.40 1.46 -20.78
N LEU A 292 22.48 1.06 -19.52
CA LEU A 292 22.06 -0.26 -19.05
C LEU A 292 20.56 -0.48 -19.16
N VAL A 293 19.75 0.53 -18.88
CA VAL A 293 18.28 0.47 -19.04
C VAL A 293 17.91 0.17 -20.49
N ILE A 294 18.53 0.85 -21.45
CA ILE A 294 18.25 0.60 -22.88
C ILE A 294 18.69 -0.82 -23.26
N SER A 295 19.89 -1.21 -22.84
CA SER A 295 20.56 -2.43 -23.29
C SER A 295 20.01 -3.70 -22.64
N CYS A 296 19.76 -3.68 -21.33
CA CYS A 296 19.46 -4.87 -20.54
C CYS A 296 17.98 -5.04 -20.19
N LEU A 297 17.22 -3.95 -20.02
CA LEU A 297 15.82 -4.02 -19.57
C LEU A 297 14.85 -4.24 -20.75
N PRO A 298 13.70 -4.92 -20.50
CA PRO A 298 12.77 -5.30 -21.55
C PRO A 298 12.02 -4.10 -22.13
N CYS A 299 11.51 -4.28 -23.35
CA CYS A 299 10.49 -3.38 -23.91
C CYS A 299 9.07 -3.89 -23.59
N PRO A 300 8.04 -3.03 -23.60
CA PRO A 300 6.65 -3.42 -23.32
C PRO A 300 6.16 -4.62 -24.12
N THR A 301 6.55 -4.71 -25.39
CA THR A 301 6.13 -5.81 -26.28
C THR A 301 6.70 -7.16 -25.90
N GLU A 302 7.84 -7.21 -25.20
CA GLU A 302 8.45 -8.47 -24.72
C GLU A 302 7.72 -9.01 -23.48
N LYS A 303 7.17 -8.13 -22.63
CA LYS A 303 6.50 -8.51 -21.37
C LYS A 303 4.99 -8.77 -21.54
N ASN A 304 4.33 -8.02 -22.43
CA ASN A 304 2.87 -8.01 -22.57
C ASN A 304 2.30 -9.16 -23.44
N GLY A 305 3.04 -10.25 -23.63
CA GLY A 305 2.66 -11.34 -24.55
C GLY A 305 1.28 -11.92 -24.27
N LEU A 306 0.93 -12.15 -22.99
CA LEU A 306 -0.38 -12.67 -22.61
C LEU A 306 -1.51 -11.66 -22.88
N VAL A 307 -1.31 -10.39 -22.53
CA VAL A 307 -2.31 -9.34 -22.75
C VAL A 307 -2.59 -9.16 -24.25
N ASN A 308 -1.54 -9.24 -25.08
CA ASN A 308 -1.67 -9.21 -26.53
C ASN A 308 -2.47 -10.42 -27.07
N LYS A 309 -2.34 -11.61 -26.48
CA LYS A 309 -3.15 -12.78 -26.88
C LYS A 309 -4.64 -12.61 -26.53
N VAL A 310 -4.94 -11.96 -25.40
CA VAL A 310 -6.32 -11.78 -24.91
C VAL A 310 -7.02 -10.62 -25.63
N PHE A 311 -6.40 -9.44 -25.64
CA PHE A 311 -7.01 -8.22 -26.19
C PHE A 311 -6.67 -7.97 -27.67
N GLY A 312 -5.63 -8.61 -28.21
CA GLY A 312 -5.23 -8.41 -29.60
C GLY A 312 -4.88 -6.95 -29.89
N SER A 313 -5.59 -6.35 -30.84
CA SER A 313 -5.49 -4.93 -31.18
C SER A 313 -6.44 -4.04 -30.36
N ASP A 314 -7.38 -4.62 -29.63
CA ASP A 314 -8.38 -3.88 -28.86
C ASP A 314 -7.69 -3.17 -27.69
N LEU A 315 -8.20 -2.01 -27.29
CA LEU A 315 -7.64 -1.23 -26.19
C LEU A 315 -7.76 -1.99 -24.86
N SER A 316 -6.64 -2.10 -24.15
CA SER A 316 -6.60 -2.52 -22.75
C SER A 316 -5.66 -1.61 -21.97
N ALA A 317 -6.15 -1.11 -20.84
CA ALA A 317 -5.39 -0.24 -19.98
C ALA A 317 -5.72 -0.48 -18.50
N LEU A 318 -4.76 -0.23 -17.62
CA LEU A 318 -4.90 -0.38 -16.17
C LEU A 318 -4.67 0.98 -15.50
N VAL A 319 -5.64 1.42 -14.71
CA VAL A 319 -5.45 2.56 -13.79
C VAL A 319 -4.74 2.06 -12.56
N TYR A 320 -3.49 2.49 -12.35
CA TYR A 320 -2.67 2.01 -11.25
C TYR A 320 -2.47 3.03 -10.13
N LYS A 321 -2.77 4.30 -10.42
CA LYS A 321 -2.66 5.40 -9.47
C LYS A 321 -3.71 6.45 -9.77
N ILE A 322 -4.30 6.99 -8.71
CA ILE A 322 -5.14 8.18 -8.74
C ILE A 322 -4.43 9.26 -7.94
N GLY A 323 -4.38 10.47 -8.50
CA GLY A 323 -4.02 11.67 -7.77
C GLY A 323 -5.07 12.74 -7.97
N HIS A 324 -4.91 13.85 -7.26
CA HIS A 324 -5.79 15.00 -7.37
C HIS A 324 -4.96 16.27 -7.59
N ASP A 325 -5.37 17.06 -8.56
CA ASP A 325 -4.81 18.38 -8.85
C ASP A 325 -5.87 19.46 -8.62
N LYS A 326 -5.46 20.60 -8.08
CA LYS A 326 -6.38 21.71 -7.74
C LYS A 326 -7.08 22.30 -8.96
N ARG A 327 -6.48 22.21 -10.16
CA ARG A 327 -7.01 22.79 -11.40
C ARG A 327 -7.66 21.74 -12.29
N LEU A 328 -7.05 20.58 -12.41
CA LEU A 328 -7.49 19.50 -13.32
C LEU A 328 -8.42 18.48 -12.63
N GLY A 329 -8.55 18.54 -11.31
CA GLY A 329 -9.34 17.59 -10.52
C GLY A 329 -8.66 16.23 -10.44
N GLN A 330 -9.46 15.16 -10.53
CA GLN A 330 -8.96 13.79 -10.45
C GLN A 330 -8.08 13.43 -11.66
N LEU A 331 -6.85 12.99 -11.37
CA LEU A 331 -5.86 12.50 -12.31
C LEU A 331 -5.78 10.97 -12.23
N ALA A 332 -6.12 10.27 -13.31
CA ALA A 332 -6.02 8.82 -13.41
C ALA A 332 -4.78 8.41 -14.20
N TYR A 333 -3.74 7.93 -13.52
CA TYR A 333 -2.52 7.42 -14.13
C TYR A 333 -2.78 6.02 -14.66
N THR A 334 -2.66 5.89 -15.98
CA THR A 334 -3.13 4.74 -16.73
C THR A 334 -2.00 4.14 -17.56
N ARG A 335 -1.74 2.85 -17.37
CA ARG A 335 -0.81 2.05 -18.17
C ARG A 335 -1.56 1.46 -19.36
N ILE A 336 -1.15 1.78 -20.58
CA ILE A 336 -1.78 1.25 -21.81
C ILE A 336 -1.01 0.01 -22.27
N TYR A 337 -1.66 -1.15 -22.33
CA TYR A 337 -1.03 -2.40 -22.74
C TYR A 337 -1.22 -2.70 -24.23
N THR A 338 -2.45 -2.55 -24.73
CA THR A 338 -2.81 -2.75 -26.15
C THR A 338 -3.68 -1.60 -26.65
N GLY A 339 -3.72 -1.38 -27.96
CA GLY A 339 -4.52 -0.33 -28.58
C GLY A 339 -3.98 1.10 -28.38
N GLU A 340 -4.87 2.08 -28.48
CA GLU A 340 -4.57 3.50 -28.37
C GLU A 340 -5.72 4.21 -27.66
N ILE A 341 -5.40 5.15 -26.77
CA ILE A 341 -6.38 6.04 -26.14
C ILE A 341 -6.35 7.37 -26.86
N LYS A 342 -7.51 7.85 -27.29
CA LYS A 342 -7.67 9.15 -27.96
C LYS A 342 -8.26 10.18 -27.02
N ASN A 343 -7.91 11.43 -27.25
CA ASN A 343 -8.46 12.56 -26.52
C ASN A 343 -9.95 12.72 -26.83
N MET A 344 -10.76 13.07 -25.82
CA MET A 344 -12.21 13.25 -25.95
C MET A 344 -12.98 11.99 -26.38
N ASP A 345 -12.42 10.81 -26.16
CA ASP A 345 -13.05 9.53 -26.46
C ASP A 345 -13.98 9.05 -25.32
N SER A 346 -14.60 7.90 -25.52
CA SER A 346 -15.36 7.16 -24.51
C SER A 346 -14.69 5.81 -24.23
N LEU A 347 -14.53 5.45 -22.96
CA LEU A 347 -13.97 4.17 -22.52
C LEU A 347 -14.97 3.43 -21.63
N TYR A 348 -14.85 2.11 -21.62
CA TYR A 348 -15.66 1.24 -20.78
C TYR A 348 -14.81 0.70 -19.62
N ASN A 349 -15.30 0.89 -18.39
CA ASN A 349 -14.72 0.36 -17.17
C ASN A 349 -15.26 -1.05 -16.92
N ALA A 350 -14.41 -2.06 -17.10
CA ALA A 350 -14.78 -3.47 -16.95
C ALA A 350 -15.06 -3.87 -15.49
N ASN A 351 -14.50 -3.15 -14.51
CA ASN A 351 -14.68 -3.46 -13.09
C ASN A 351 -16.08 -3.03 -12.59
N LYS A 352 -16.56 -1.87 -13.07
CA LYS A 352 -17.79 -1.23 -12.58
C LYS A 352 -18.97 -1.28 -13.55
N ASP A 353 -18.80 -1.92 -14.72
CA ASP A 353 -19.77 -1.95 -15.83
C ASP A 353 -20.30 -0.54 -16.16
N SER A 354 -19.39 0.44 -16.24
CA SER A 354 -19.72 1.85 -16.49
C SER A 354 -18.97 2.41 -17.69
N VAL A 355 -19.56 3.40 -18.36
CA VAL A 355 -18.93 4.11 -19.48
C VAL A 355 -18.43 5.47 -18.99
N GLU A 356 -17.14 5.72 -19.16
CA GLU A 356 -16.49 7.01 -18.91
C GLU A 356 -16.43 7.79 -20.23
N ASN A 357 -17.03 8.97 -20.28
CA ASN A 357 -17.14 9.78 -21.49
C ASN A 357 -16.38 11.11 -21.33
N LYS A 358 -15.79 11.60 -22.44
CA LYS A 358 -15.23 12.96 -22.55
C LYS A 358 -14.14 13.25 -21.52
N PHE A 359 -13.06 12.48 -21.58
CA PHE A 359 -11.85 12.72 -20.79
C PHE A 359 -10.74 13.36 -21.64
N ASN A 360 -9.84 14.07 -20.96
CA ASN A 360 -8.63 14.60 -21.58
C ASN A 360 -7.43 13.67 -21.34
N VAL A 361 -6.57 13.53 -22.35
CA VAL A 361 -5.39 12.66 -22.32
C VAL A 361 -4.11 13.49 -22.26
N HIS A 362 -3.33 13.28 -21.21
CA HIS A 362 -2.07 13.96 -21.00
C HIS A 362 -0.91 12.97 -20.93
N ILE A 363 0.28 13.44 -21.30
CA ILE A 363 1.54 12.75 -21.05
C ILE A 363 2.29 13.51 -19.94
N PRO A 364 2.75 12.83 -18.89
CA PRO A 364 3.59 13.45 -17.87
C PRO A 364 5.01 13.64 -18.44
N TYR A 365 5.36 14.88 -18.73
CA TYR A 365 6.67 15.26 -19.26
C TYR A 365 7.33 16.25 -18.30
N SER A 366 8.44 15.84 -17.68
CA SER A 366 9.07 16.59 -16.59
C SER A 366 8.05 16.88 -15.47
N ASP A 367 7.78 18.16 -15.22
CA ASP A 367 6.90 18.76 -14.22
C ASP A 367 5.51 19.11 -14.78
N GLN A 368 5.27 18.90 -16.07
CA GLN A 368 4.06 19.36 -16.76
C GLN A 368 3.26 18.21 -17.38
N LEU A 369 1.93 18.34 -17.31
CA LEU A 369 1.00 17.46 -18.01
C LEU A 369 0.74 18.03 -19.40
N GLN A 370 1.39 17.47 -20.43
CA GLN A 370 1.21 17.90 -21.80
C GLN A 370 -0.05 17.26 -22.39
N LEU A 371 -1.03 18.07 -22.80
CA LEU A 371 -2.22 17.59 -23.50
C LEU A 371 -1.83 17.00 -24.86
N THR A 372 -2.34 15.81 -25.16
CA THR A 372 -2.01 15.07 -26.39
C THR A 372 -3.26 14.56 -27.08
N SER A 373 -3.20 14.38 -28.40
CA SER A 373 -4.32 13.86 -29.20
C SER A 373 -4.54 12.37 -28.99
N SER A 374 -3.48 11.59 -28.83
CA SER A 374 -3.55 10.16 -28.56
C SER A 374 -2.28 9.59 -27.93
N VAL A 375 -2.43 8.51 -27.17
CA VAL A 375 -1.33 7.76 -26.56
C VAL A 375 -1.47 6.28 -26.90
N LYS A 376 -0.40 5.72 -27.47
CA LYS A 376 -0.35 4.32 -27.93
C LYS A 376 0.09 3.33 -26.85
N ALA A 377 -0.20 2.05 -27.08
CA ALA A 377 0.27 0.90 -26.30
C ALA A 377 1.75 0.99 -25.91
N GLY A 378 2.04 0.54 -24.68
CA GLY A 378 3.39 0.55 -24.10
C GLY A 378 3.79 1.87 -23.43
N ASN A 379 2.91 2.89 -23.42
CA ASN A 379 3.11 4.15 -22.71
C ASN A 379 2.28 4.25 -21.42
N ILE A 380 2.54 5.31 -20.67
CA ILE A 380 1.74 5.75 -19.53
C ILE A 380 1.06 7.07 -19.91
N ALA A 381 -0.25 7.15 -19.67
CA ALA A 381 -1.07 8.33 -19.90
C ALA A 381 -1.69 8.80 -18.58
N VAL A 382 -1.99 10.09 -18.48
CA VAL A 382 -2.74 10.69 -17.38
C VAL A 382 -4.09 11.16 -17.94
N LEU A 383 -5.16 10.55 -17.44
CA LEU A 383 -6.51 10.82 -17.88
C LEU A 383 -7.20 11.74 -16.87
N THR A 384 -7.87 12.79 -17.35
CA THR A 384 -8.56 13.76 -16.47
C THR A 384 -10.03 13.90 -16.88
N GLY A 385 -10.91 14.16 -15.91
CA GLY A 385 -12.34 14.32 -16.16
C GLY A 385 -13.15 13.01 -16.12
N MET A 386 -12.54 11.92 -15.66
CA MET A 386 -13.26 10.68 -15.33
C MET A 386 -14.01 10.83 -14.00
N LYS A 387 -15.14 10.14 -13.84
CA LYS A 387 -15.99 10.26 -12.66
C LYS A 387 -15.98 9.02 -11.79
N CYS A 388 -16.13 7.85 -12.38
CA CYS A 388 -16.28 6.60 -11.64
C CYS A 388 -15.02 5.73 -11.75
N ILE A 389 -13.83 6.33 -11.63
CA ILE A 389 -12.55 5.61 -11.73
C ILE A 389 -11.93 5.38 -10.35
N ALA A 390 -11.42 4.18 -10.13
CA ALA A 390 -10.68 3.77 -8.94
C ALA A 390 -9.33 3.14 -9.31
N THR A 391 -8.39 3.13 -8.36
CA THR A 391 -7.12 2.42 -8.52
C THR A 391 -7.37 0.91 -8.67
N GLY A 392 -6.81 0.29 -9.70
CA GLY A 392 -7.03 -1.11 -10.07
C GLY A 392 -8.10 -1.33 -11.13
N ASP A 393 -8.75 -0.28 -11.63
CA ASP A 393 -9.75 -0.40 -12.68
C ASP A 393 -9.12 -0.73 -14.06
N THR A 394 -9.75 -1.65 -14.78
CA THR A 394 -9.41 -2.05 -16.15
C THR A 394 -10.28 -1.29 -17.15
N LEU A 395 -9.63 -0.55 -18.03
CA LEU A 395 -10.28 0.23 -19.08
C LEU A 395 -10.12 -0.47 -20.44
N VAL A 396 -11.21 -0.55 -21.18
CA VAL A 396 -11.26 -1.11 -22.53
C VAL A 396 -12.04 -0.21 -23.48
N ALA A 397 -11.91 -0.43 -24.79
CA ALA A 397 -12.56 0.40 -25.80
C ALA A 397 -14.09 0.45 -25.65
N ASN A 398 -14.74 -0.70 -25.48
CA ASN A 398 -16.19 -0.81 -25.32
C ASN A 398 -16.56 -2.18 -24.74
N ARG A 399 -17.84 -2.35 -24.39
CA ARG A 399 -18.37 -3.60 -23.82
C ARG A 399 -18.20 -4.81 -24.76
N ARG A 400 -18.34 -4.63 -26.08
CA ARG A 400 -18.13 -5.74 -27.05
C ARG A 400 -16.69 -6.21 -27.08
N ALA A 401 -15.72 -5.29 -26.99
CA ALA A 401 -14.31 -5.63 -26.88
C ALA A 401 -14.01 -6.43 -25.60
N ALA A 402 -14.70 -6.10 -24.49
CA ALA A 402 -14.60 -6.88 -23.26
C ALA A 402 -15.11 -8.33 -23.44
N GLU A 403 -16.26 -8.48 -24.08
CA GLU A 403 -16.87 -9.79 -24.37
C GLU A 403 -15.98 -10.63 -25.28
N MET A 404 -15.47 -10.06 -26.39
CA MET A 404 -14.52 -10.74 -27.28
C MET A 404 -13.22 -11.14 -26.57
N ALA A 405 -12.69 -10.29 -25.70
CA ALA A 405 -11.50 -10.60 -24.92
C ALA A 405 -11.75 -11.77 -23.94
N SER A 406 -12.96 -11.83 -23.36
CA SER A 406 -13.37 -12.93 -22.47
C SER A 406 -13.41 -14.26 -23.23
N GLU A 407 -14.00 -14.27 -24.43
CA GLU A 407 -14.01 -15.44 -25.31
C GLU A 407 -12.60 -15.88 -25.74
N ARG A 408 -11.71 -14.93 -26.04
CA ARG A 408 -10.30 -15.22 -26.39
C ARG A 408 -9.54 -15.81 -25.21
N ARG A 409 -9.75 -15.29 -23.99
CA ARG A 409 -9.12 -15.83 -22.78
C ARG A 409 -9.56 -17.26 -22.51
N LEU A 410 -10.84 -17.59 -22.72
CA LEU A 410 -11.37 -18.96 -22.53
C LEU A 410 -10.74 -19.98 -23.48
N LYS A 411 -10.23 -19.55 -24.63
CA LYS A 411 -9.59 -20.42 -25.64
C LYS A 411 -8.09 -20.67 -25.36
N LEU A 412 -7.51 -20.00 -24.35
CA LEU A 412 -6.09 -20.20 -23.99
C LEU A 412 -5.92 -21.51 -23.22
N ILE A 413 -4.83 -22.22 -23.52
CA ILE A 413 -4.46 -23.50 -22.89
C ILE A 413 -3.73 -23.22 -21.56
N ASP A 414 -3.79 -24.15 -20.60
CA ASP A 414 -3.13 -24.01 -19.29
C ASP A 414 -1.62 -23.75 -19.37
N GLU A 415 -0.93 -24.24 -20.41
CA GLU A 415 0.49 -23.95 -20.66
C GLU A 415 0.74 -22.45 -20.93
N ASP A 416 -0.18 -21.75 -21.61
CA ASP A 416 -0.10 -20.31 -21.86
C ASP A 416 -0.33 -19.48 -20.58
N LEU A 417 -1.05 -20.05 -19.61
CA LEU A 417 -1.34 -19.44 -18.31
C LEU A 417 -0.23 -19.68 -17.28
N SER A 418 0.47 -20.83 -17.39
CA SER A 418 1.53 -21.28 -16.48
C SER A 418 2.68 -20.29 -16.29
N GLY A 419 3.07 -19.59 -17.37
CA GLY A 419 4.17 -18.61 -17.36
C GLY A 419 3.80 -17.21 -16.86
N ALA A 420 2.51 -16.92 -16.65
CA ALA A 420 1.99 -15.57 -16.38
C ALA A 420 1.01 -15.49 -15.21
N HIS A 421 0.85 -16.58 -14.43
CA HIS A 421 -0.19 -16.79 -13.42
C HIS A 421 -0.41 -15.69 -12.39
N ASN A 422 0.55 -14.76 -12.19
CA ASN A 422 0.48 -13.76 -11.12
C ASN A 422 0.51 -12.30 -11.58
N LEU A 423 0.78 -11.99 -12.85
CA LEU A 423 1.07 -10.59 -13.25
C LEU A 423 -0.10 -9.82 -13.86
N PHE A 424 -0.98 -10.47 -14.61
CA PHE A 424 -1.88 -9.73 -15.49
C PHE A 424 -3.35 -9.92 -15.22
N PHE A 425 -3.80 -11.06 -14.69
CA PHE A 425 -5.22 -11.29 -14.43
C PHE A 425 -5.46 -11.76 -13.01
N GLN A 426 -6.57 -11.34 -12.40
CA GLN A 426 -6.98 -11.85 -11.09
C GLN A 426 -7.23 -13.35 -11.21
N THR A 427 -6.40 -14.16 -10.55
CA THR A 427 -6.70 -15.56 -10.27
C THR A 427 -7.57 -15.58 -9.03
N ALA A 428 -8.76 -16.18 -9.12
CA ALA A 428 -9.71 -16.27 -8.02
C ALA A 428 -9.10 -17.07 -6.86
N LYS A 429 -8.46 -16.37 -5.92
CA LYS A 429 -8.13 -16.89 -4.58
C LYS A 429 -9.13 -16.45 -3.52
N SER A 430 -10.11 -15.61 -3.86
CA SER A 430 -11.31 -15.41 -3.05
C SER A 430 -12.33 -16.52 -3.35
N HIS A 431 -12.90 -17.10 -2.30
CA HIS A 431 -13.86 -18.22 -2.31
C HIS A 431 -15.22 -17.93 -3.00
N SER A 432 -15.23 -17.31 -4.18
CA SER A 432 -16.42 -17.19 -5.01
C SER A 432 -16.13 -17.66 -6.43
N GLU A 433 -16.65 -18.84 -6.76
CA GLU A 433 -16.75 -19.35 -8.13
C GLU A 433 -17.55 -18.35 -8.98
N HIS A 434 -16.88 -17.39 -9.61
CA HIS A 434 -17.52 -16.53 -10.59
C HIS A 434 -17.77 -17.34 -11.88
N PRO A 435 -18.98 -17.29 -12.46
CA PRO A 435 -19.34 -18.13 -13.58
C PRO A 435 -18.45 -17.84 -14.80
N VAL A 436 -17.98 -18.93 -15.40
CA VAL A 436 -17.22 -18.98 -16.65
C VAL A 436 -18.05 -18.25 -17.74
N GLY A 437 -17.54 -17.11 -18.24
CA GLY A 437 -18.20 -16.28 -19.26
C GLY A 437 -18.49 -14.82 -18.86
N SER A 438 -18.27 -14.42 -17.60
CA SER A 438 -18.45 -13.02 -17.18
C SER A 438 -17.27 -12.12 -17.63
N ILE A 439 -17.53 -10.84 -17.92
CA ILE A 439 -16.50 -9.78 -18.15
C ILE A 439 -15.47 -9.73 -17.00
N LYS A 440 -15.83 -10.21 -15.81
CA LYS A 440 -14.90 -10.33 -14.68
C LYS A 440 -13.68 -11.23 -14.96
N SER A 441 -13.75 -12.09 -15.97
CA SER A 441 -12.63 -12.91 -16.43
C SER A 441 -11.63 -12.12 -17.28
N ILE A 442 -11.79 -10.84 -17.59
CA ILE A 442 -10.76 -10.07 -18.32
C ILE A 442 -10.12 -8.98 -17.46
N LEU A 443 -10.49 -8.92 -16.19
CA LEU A 443 -9.97 -7.91 -15.27
C LEU A 443 -8.46 -8.09 -15.16
N LEU A 444 -7.75 -7.05 -15.57
CA LEU A 444 -6.34 -6.97 -15.27
C LEU A 444 -6.24 -6.99 -13.75
N ALA A 445 -5.31 -7.78 -13.20
CA ALA A 445 -5.35 -7.97 -11.75
C ALA A 445 -5.20 -6.60 -11.08
N GLY A 446 -6.15 -6.27 -10.20
CA GLY A 446 -6.07 -5.08 -9.37
C GLY A 446 -5.01 -5.28 -8.28
N ILE A 447 -4.91 -4.33 -7.38
CA ILE A 447 -4.11 -4.49 -6.18
C ILE A 447 -5.07 -4.58 -5.01
N GLU A 448 -4.96 -5.67 -4.27
CA GLU A 448 -5.67 -5.84 -3.03
C GLU A 448 -4.98 -4.97 -1.98
N PRO A 449 -5.68 -3.98 -1.39
CA PRO A 449 -5.08 -3.18 -0.33
C PRO A 449 -4.78 -4.09 0.87
N PRO A 450 -3.58 -3.99 1.48
CA PRO A 450 -3.29 -4.68 2.73
C PRO A 450 -4.17 -4.16 3.86
N ASP A 451 -4.34 -4.98 4.89
CA ASP A 451 -5.10 -4.60 6.08
C ASP A 451 -4.40 -3.47 6.84
N PRO A 452 -5.15 -2.47 7.33
CA PRO A 452 -4.58 -1.41 8.15
C PRO A 452 -4.06 -1.97 9.48
N VAL A 453 -2.89 -1.50 9.88
CA VAL A 453 -2.17 -1.96 11.08
C VAL A 453 -2.11 -0.91 12.18
N PHE A 454 -2.62 0.29 11.91
CA PHE A 454 -2.71 1.39 12.85
C PHE A 454 -4.10 2.03 12.76
N PHE A 455 -4.74 2.26 13.90
CA PHE A 455 -6.07 2.84 13.98
C PHE A 455 -6.05 4.05 14.91
N CYS A 456 -6.67 5.14 14.46
CA CYS A 456 -6.85 6.35 15.26
C CYS A 456 -8.20 7.01 14.98
N THR A 457 -8.64 7.87 15.89
CA THR A 457 -9.82 8.69 15.67
C THR A 457 -9.40 10.01 15.04
N VAL A 458 -10.24 10.51 14.13
CA VAL A 458 -10.03 11.81 13.50
C VAL A 458 -11.30 12.61 13.58
N GLU A 459 -11.18 13.83 14.10
CA GLU A 459 -12.30 14.76 14.28
C GLU A 459 -12.10 16.01 13.42
N ALA A 460 -13.20 16.50 12.87
CA ALA A 460 -13.21 17.74 12.12
C ALA A 460 -12.94 18.94 13.06
N PRO A 461 -12.38 20.05 12.54
CA PRO A 461 -12.13 21.24 13.35
C PRO A 461 -13.41 21.91 13.89
N SER A 462 -14.54 21.72 13.20
CA SER A 462 -15.85 22.27 13.59
C SER A 462 -16.97 21.51 12.88
N GLU A 463 -18.19 21.55 13.44
CA GLU A 463 -19.36 20.90 12.84
C GLU A 463 -19.68 21.44 11.43
N ALA A 464 -19.48 22.74 11.20
CA ALA A 464 -19.66 23.34 9.88
C ALA A 464 -18.71 22.79 8.82
N ALA A 465 -17.54 22.29 9.24
CA ALA A 465 -16.54 21.70 8.36
C ALA A 465 -16.76 20.20 8.12
N ASN A 466 -17.71 19.54 8.80
CA ASN A 466 -17.93 18.09 8.69
C ASN A 466 -18.19 17.63 7.26
N VAL A 467 -19.04 18.34 6.51
CA VAL A 467 -19.35 17.98 5.11
C VAL A 467 -18.10 18.04 4.23
N LYS A 468 -17.23 19.05 4.44
CA LYS A 468 -15.97 19.18 3.71
C LYS A 468 -14.97 18.10 4.14
N PHE A 469 -14.94 17.78 5.43
CA PHE A 469 -14.09 16.76 6.03
C PHE A 469 -14.42 15.35 5.53
N GLU A 470 -15.69 14.97 5.53
CA GLU A 470 -16.15 13.68 5.00
C GLU A 470 -15.80 13.55 3.52
N LYS A 471 -16.05 14.60 2.73
CA LYS A 471 -15.69 14.63 1.31
C LYS A 471 -14.17 14.47 1.12
N ALA A 472 -13.36 15.19 1.89
CA ALA A 472 -11.91 15.10 1.81
C ALA A 472 -11.39 13.69 2.16
N LEU A 473 -11.94 13.06 3.20
CA LEU A 473 -11.60 11.69 3.57
C LEU A 473 -11.98 10.67 2.50
N GLN A 474 -13.15 10.83 1.87
CA GLN A 474 -13.57 9.98 0.76
C GLN A 474 -12.64 10.13 -0.45
N GLU A 475 -12.27 11.35 -0.81
CA GLU A 475 -11.33 11.60 -1.91
C GLU A 475 -9.94 11.00 -1.62
N LEU A 476 -9.42 11.17 -0.39
CA LEU A 476 -8.16 10.57 0.02
C LEU A 476 -8.20 9.03 0.05
N ALA A 477 -9.32 8.43 0.45
CA ALA A 477 -9.48 6.97 0.43
C ALA A 477 -9.56 6.39 -0.99
N VAL A 478 -10.08 7.17 -1.96
CA VAL A 478 -10.07 6.78 -3.38
C VAL A 478 -8.66 6.85 -3.97
N GLU A 479 -7.87 7.86 -3.59
CA GLU A 479 -6.47 7.96 -3.98
C GLU A 479 -5.61 6.85 -3.37
N ASP A 480 -5.78 6.62 -2.06
CA ASP A 480 -5.09 5.56 -1.33
C ASP A 480 -6.06 4.54 -0.72
N PRO A 481 -6.33 3.44 -1.45
CA PRO A 481 -7.03 2.26 -0.93
C PRO A 481 -6.51 1.65 0.38
N SER A 482 -5.29 1.93 0.85
CA SER A 482 -4.85 1.48 2.19
C SER A 482 -5.40 2.32 3.33
N LEU A 483 -5.94 3.51 3.03
CA LEU A 483 -6.64 4.36 3.97
C LEU A 483 -8.09 3.87 4.12
N GLN A 484 -8.37 3.17 5.22
CA GLN A 484 -9.73 2.75 5.53
C GLN A 484 -10.41 3.78 6.43
N VAL A 485 -11.53 4.32 5.98
CA VAL A 485 -12.36 5.24 6.77
C VAL A 485 -13.61 4.51 7.22
N ARG A 486 -13.87 4.47 8.53
CA ARG A 486 -15.06 3.89 9.13
C ARG A 486 -15.71 4.90 10.06
N TYR A 487 -17.01 5.04 9.97
CA TYR A 487 -17.77 5.83 10.93
C TYR A 487 -18.40 4.89 11.97
N ASP A 488 -18.09 5.12 13.24
CA ASP A 488 -18.65 4.37 14.34
C ASP A 488 -19.93 5.06 14.83
N ASN A 489 -21.07 4.44 14.53
CA ASN A 489 -22.38 4.96 14.92
C ASN A 489 -22.63 4.89 16.43
N GLU A 490 -21.92 4.04 17.19
CA GLU A 490 -22.13 3.90 18.64
C GLU A 490 -21.47 5.05 19.40
N LEU A 491 -20.25 5.44 19.00
CA LEU A 491 -19.47 6.49 19.65
C LEU A 491 -19.47 7.82 18.88
N GLY A 492 -20.06 7.86 17.68
CA GLY A 492 -20.13 9.06 16.84
C GLY A 492 -18.77 9.53 16.31
N GLN A 493 -17.78 8.63 16.28
CA GLN A 493 -16.40 8.93 15.92
C GLN A 493 -16.04 8.43 14.51
N THR A 494 -15.18 9.15 13.82
CA THR A 494 -14.58 8.69 12.56
C THR A 494 -13.26 7.99 12.86
N ILE A 495 -13.20 6.69 12.59
CA ILE A 495 -12.02 5.85 12.76
C ILE A 495 -11.30 5.76 11.41
N ILE A 496 -10.01 6.07 11.44
CA ILE A 496 -9.12 5.93 10.29
C ILE A 496 -8.15 4.77 10.56
N GLY A 497 -8.11 3.82 9.64
CA GLY A 497 -7.13 2.76 9.56
C GLY A 497 -6.04 3.09 8.54
N THR A 498 -4.78 3.01 8.94
CA THR A 498 -3.61 3.26 8.10
C THR A 498 -2.57 2.14 8.24
N MET A 499 -1.57 2.16 7.35
CA MET A 499 -0.43 1.23 7.37
C MET A 499 0.61 1.52 8.46
N GLY A 500 0.51 2.66 9.15
CA GLY A 500 1.48 3.09 10.15
C GLY A 500 1.28 4.53 10.62
N GLU A 501 2.09 4.92 11.60
CA GLU A 501 2.06 6.25 12.23
C GLU A 501 2.49 7.35 11.26
N LEU A 502 3.52 7.10 10.44
CA LEU A 502 3.93 8.06 9.41
C LEU A 502 2.80 8.29 8.41
N HIS A 503 2.07 7.23 8.03
CA HIS A 503 0.98 7.35 7.08
C HIS A 503 -0.13 8.28 7.59
N ILE A 504 -0.53 8.20 8.88
CA ILE A 504 -1.53 9.15 9.40
C ILE A 504 -1.00 10.59 9.45
N GLU A 505 0.29 10.79 9.74
CA GLU A 505 0.90 12.13 9.69
C GLU A 505 0.83 12.74 8.29
N VAL A 506 1.07 11.95 7.24
CA VAL A 506 0.88 12.38 5.84
C VAL A 506 -0.57 12.76 5.59
N VAL A 507 -1.53 11.91 5.99
CA VAL A 507 -2.96 12.17 5.78
C VAL A 507 -3.39 13.47 6.48
N LYS A 508 -2.93 13.70 7.72
CA LYS A 508 -3.19 14.94 8.46
C LYS A 508 -2.65 16.16 7.73
N ASP A 509 -1.41 16.08 7.27
CA ASP A 509 -0.75 17.16 6.56
C ASP A 509 -1.47 17.48 5.24
N ARG A 510 -1.89 16.46 4.49
CA ARG A 510 -2.69 16.63 3.27
C ARG A 510 -4.06 17.25 3.55
N LEU A 511 -4.77 16.81 4.59
CA LEU A 511 -6.03 17.44 5.01
C LEU A 511 -5.84 18.93 5.32
N ARG A 512 -4.71 19.29 5.94
CA ARG A 512 -4.37 20.68 6.24
C ARG A 512 -3.99 21.48 4.99
N ARG A 513 -3.13 20.96 4.12
CA ARG A 513 -2.58 21.68 2.94
C ARG A 513 -3.53 21.73 1.74
N ASP A 514 -4.15 20.60 1.41
CA ASP A 514 -4.99 20.46 0.22
C ASP A 514 -6.40 20.99 0.49
N TYR A 515 -6.95 20.66 1.67
CA TYR A 515 -8.32 20.99 2.04
C TYR A 515 -8.45 22.13 3.04
N GLY A 516 -7.35 22.63 3.62
CA GLY A 516 -7.41 23.69 4.65
C GLY A 516 -8.06 23.22 5.95
N LEU A 517 -8.10 21.92 6.21
CA LEU A 517 -8.74 21.31 7.37
C LEU A 517 -7.68 20.94 8.41
N ASN A 518 -7.64 21.66 9.52
CA ASN A 518 -6.77 21.30 10.65
C ASN A 518 -7.50 20.30 11.55
N VAL A 519 -7.30 19.01 11.28
CA VAL A 519 -8.01 17.92 11.98
C VAL A 519 -7.32 17.52 13.28
N PHE A 520 -8.13 17.10 14.26
CA PHE A 520 -7.63 16.56 15.52
C PHE A 520 -7.50 15.05 15.40
N ILE A 521 -6.38 14.51 15.89
CA ILE A 521 -6.13 13.07 15.92
C ILE A 521 -6.13 12.64 17.38
N GLY A 522 -7.00 11.68 17.70
CA GLY A 522 -7.14 11.11 19.03
C GLY A 522 -6.74 9.64 19.08
N SER A 523 -6.57 9.14 20.29
CA SER A 523 -6.50 7.70 20.55
C SER A 523 -7.86 7.06 20.29
N LEU A 524 -7.86 5.82 19.80
CA LEU A 524 -9.07 5.05 19.58
C LEU A 524 -9.90 4.95 20.87
N GLN A 525 -11.15 5.39 20.84
CA GLN A 525 -12.09 5.13 21.92
C GLN A 525 -12.66 3.73 21.73
N VAL A 526 -12.68 2.97 22.82
CA VAL A 526 -13.10 1.57 22.82
C VAL A 526 -14.54 1.50 23.30
N ALA A 527 -15.42 0.96 22.46
CA ALA A 527 -16.81 0.67 22.85
C ALA A 527 -16.83 -0.55 23.76
N TYR A 528 -16.77 -0.33 25.08
CA TYR A 528 -17.02 -1.39 26.06
C TYR A 528 -18.52 -1.68 26.13
N ARG A 529 -18.88 -2.88 26.62
CA ARG A 529 -20.27 -3.28 26.83
C ARG A 529 -20.49 -3.70 28.27
N GLU A 530 -21.67 -3.47 28.80
CA GLU A 530 -22.07 -3.98 30.11
C GLU A 530 -22.94 -5.22 29.94
N VAL A 531 -22.69 -6.25 30.75
CA VAL A 531 -23.50 -7.49 30.77
C VAL A 531 -23.88 -7.81 32.20
N ILE A 532 -25.09 -8.34 32.37
CA ILE A 532 -25.62 -8.75 33.68
C ILE A 532 -25.20 -10.19 34.01
N GLU A 533 -24.99 -10.47 35.30
CA GLU A 533 -24.65 -11.82 35.77
C GLU A 533 -25.87 -12.59 36.25
N ASN A 534 -26.72 -11.95 37.04
CA ASN A 534 -27.83 -12.61 37.74
C ASN A 534 -29.19 -12.24 37.14
N GLU A 535 -30.12 -13.17 37.22
CA GLU A 535 -31.53 -12.92 36.89
C GLU A 535 -32.22 -12.15 38.02
N VAL A 536 -32.93 -11.08 37.67
CA VAL A 536 -33.63 -10.23 38.65
C VAL A 536 -35.06 -9.94 38.19
N ARG A 537 -36.02 -10.20 39.09
CA ARG A 537 -37.40 -9.72 38.97
C ARG A 537 -37.56 -8.42 39.75
N ASN A 538 -37.99 -7.35 39.09
CA ASN A 538 -38.22 -6.05 39.70
C ASN A 538 -39.60 -5.50 39.31
N THR A 539 -40.25 -4.83 40.26
CA THR A 539 -41.56 -4.18 40.06
C THR A 539 -41.42 -2.71 40.40
N THR A 540 -41.88 -1.84 39.51
CA THR A 540 -41.91 -0.38 39.73
C THR A 540 -43.30 0.15 39.49
N VAL A 541 -43.71 1.10 40.33
CA VAL A 541 -44.98 1.82 40.24
C VAL A 541 -44.70 3.30 40.05
N LEU A 542 -45.33 3.92 39.04
CA LEU A 542 -45.35 5.37 38.87
C LEU A 542 -46.79 5.86 38.77
N ASN A 543 -47.05 6.98 39.46
CA ASN A 543 -48.34 7.64 39.47
C ASN A 543 -48.22 9.00 38.77
N ALA A 544 -49.06 9.26 37.78
CA ALA A 544 -49.23 10.59 37.19
C ALA A 544 -50.57 11.18 37.61
N THR A 545 -50.56 12.46 37.97
CA THR A 545 -51.79 13.21 38.28
C THR A 545 -52.08 14.12 37.09
N PHE A 546 -53.18 13.88 36.38
CA PHE A 546 -53.64 14.76 35.31
C PHE A 546 -54.80 15.62 35.84
N GLY A 547 -54.55 16.91 36.04
CA GLY A 547 -55.52 17.83 36.65
C GLY A 547 -55.76 17.55 38.14
N ASN A 548 -56.89 18.02 38.68
CA ASN A 548 -57.13 18.01 40.13
C ASN A 548 -57.60 16.66 40.71
N GLU A 549 -58.00 15.64 39.93
CA GLU A 549 -58.66 14.46 40.54
C GLU A 549 -58.34 13.06 39.96
N LEU A 550 -57.72 12.91 38.79
CA LEU A 550 -57.44 11.57 38.22
C LEU A 550 -55.96 11.18 38.37
N LYS A 551 -55.71 10.23 39.27
CA LYS A 551 -54.42 9.54 39.41
C LYS A 551 -54.39 8.34 38.47
N HIS A 552 -53.49 8.39 37.48
CA HIS A 552 -53.18 7.25 36.63
C HIS A 552 -51.94 6.54 37.19
N GLU A 553 -52.12 5.31 37.66
CA GLU A 553 -51.09 4.39 38.11
C GLU A 553 -50.67 3.46 36.96
N CYS A 554 -49.35 3.36 36.75
CA CYS A 554 -48.71 2.35 35.93
C CYS A 554 -47.82 1.48 36.81
N ARG A 555 -48.04 0.16 36.77
CA ARG A 555 -47.20 -0.83 37.45
C ARG A 555 -46.67 -1.82 36.43
N ILE A 556 -45.36 -1.97 36.38
CA ILE A 556 -44.68 -2.87 35.44
C ILE A 556 -43.72 -3.75 36.22
N THR A 557 -43.81 -5.06 36.02
CA THR A 557 -42.89 -6.05 36.56
C THR A 557 -42.12 -6.74 35.44
N PHE A 558 -40.81 -6.53 35.43
CA PHE A 558 -39.90 -7.20 34.51
C PHE A 558 -39.10 -8.28 35.23
N THR A 559 -38.85 -9.37 34.50
CA THR A 559 -37.77 -10.31 34.80
C THR A 559 -36.67 -10.10 33.78
N VAL A 560 -35.51 -9.66 34.25
CA VAL A 560 -34.33 -9.37 33.42
C VAL A 560 -33.34 -10.51 33.61
N LYS A 561 -32.99 -11.21 32.52
CA LYS A 561 -32.09 -12.36 32.55
C LYS A 561 -30.95 -12.23 31.53
N PRO A 562 -29.75 -12.76 31.83
CA PRO A 562 -28.65 -12.79 30.86
C PRO A 562 -29.00 -13.73 29.69
N ASN A 563 -28.64 -13.31 28.48
CA ASN A 563 -28.80 -14.07 27.26
C ASN A 563 -27.56 -13.92 26.37
N LYS A 564 -26.53 -14.73 26.65
CA LYS A 564 -25.22 -14.68 25.98
C LYS A 564 -25.37 -14.87 24.46
N GLY A 565 -24.74 -13.99 23.68
CA GLY A 565 -24.76 -14.04 22.22
C GLY A 565 -26.04 -13.52 21.57
N SER A 566 -26.97 -12.95 22.34
CA SER A 566 -28.19 -12.34 21.79
C SER A 566 -27.95 -10.95 21.18
N GLY A 567 -26.83 -10.31 21.55
CA GLY A 567 -26.41 -9.03 21.01
C GLY A 567 -27.19 -7.88 21.63
N LYS A 568 -27.52 -6.87 20.80
CA LYS A 568 -28.27 -5.70 21.22
C LYS A 568 -29.73 -6.09 21.50
N PHE A 569 -30.32 -5.48 22.52
CA PHE A 569 -31.74 -5.67 22.83
C PHE A 569 -32.63 -5.37 21.62
N LYS A 570 -33.50 -6.32 21.26
CA LYS A 570 -34.41 -6.21 20.11
C LYS A 570 -35.82 -5.82 20.52
N GLN A 571 -36.42 -6.61 21.42
CA GLN A 571 -37.80 -6.41 21.88
C GLN A 571 -38.02 -7.11 23.22
N VAL A 572 -39.00 -6.61 23.99
CA VAL A 572 -39.46 -7.26 25.22
C VAL A 572 -40.20 -8.56 24.86
N VAL A 573 -39.91 -9.63 25.60
CA VAL A 573 -40.66 -10.88 25.53
C VAL A 573 -41.83 -10.79 26.50
N VAL A 574 -43.06 -10.90 26.00
CA VAL A 574 -44.27 -10.80 26.84
C VAL A 574 -44.65 -12.20 27.32
N LEU A 575 -44.51 -12.46 28.62
CA LEU A 575 -44.93 -13.69 29.29
C LEU A 575 -45.70 -13.29 30.55
N LEU A 576 -46.96 -12.93 30.37
CA LEU A 576 -47.81 -12.48 31.48
C LEU A 576 -48.24 -13.67 32.33
N ASP A 577 -48.24 -13.49 33.66
CA ASP A 577 -48.78 -14.46 34.59
C ASP A 577 -50.29 -14.69 34.32
N ASP A 578 -50.79 -15.93 34.48
CA ASP A 578 -52.18 -16.32 34.16
C ASP A 578 -53.25 -15.49 34.90
N ASN A 579 -52.87 -14.83 36.00
CA ASN A 579 -53.74 -13.97 36.81
C ASN A 579 -53.84 -12.51 36.29
N ASN A 580 -53.14 -12.15 35.22
CA ASN A 580 -53.15 -10.79 34.68
C ASN A 580 -54.34 -10.57 33.72
N GLU A 581 -55.00 -9.41 33.80
CA GLU A 581 -56.16 -9.05 32.95
C GLU A 581 -55.85 -9.06 31.44
N TYR A 582 -54.59 -8.90 31.07
CA TYR A 582 -54.11 -8.91 29.69
C TYR A 582 -53.59 -10.29 29.23
N ALA A 583 -53.56 -11.30 30.12
CA ALA A 583 -53.23 -12.66 29.77
C ALA A 583 -54.30 -13.21 28.80
N GLY A 584 -53.87 -13.59 27.58
CA GLY A 584 -54.75 -14.09 26.51
C GLY A 584 -55.44 -13.02 25.64
N VAL A 585 -55.60 -11.77 26.11
CA VAL A 585 -56.20 -10.65 25.34
C VAL A 585 -55.14 -9.84 24.57
N GLY A 586 -53.90 -9.82 25.07
CA GLY A 586 -52.80 -9.08 24.45
C GLY A 586 -52.76 -7.61 24.86
N ILE A 587 -51.55 -7.04 24.88
CA ILE A 587 -51.32 -5.62 25.20
C ILE A 587 -51.50 -4.78 23.93
N HIS A 588 -52.09 -3.59 24.06
CA HIS A 588 -52.24 -2.67 22.94
C HIS A 588 -50.88 -2.31 22.33
N GLU A 589 -50.76 -2.32 21.00
CA GLU A 589 -49.50 -2.12 20.26
C GLU A 589 -48.79 -0.81 20.66
N ASN A 590 -49.52 0.30 20.74
CA ASN A 590 -48.98 1.59 21.23
C ASN A 590 -48.35 1.51 22.63
N TRP A 591 -48.90 0.71 23.54
CA TRP A 591 -48.34 0.54 24.88
C TRP A 591 -47.11 -0.36 24.86
N LEU A 592 -47.14 -1.41 24.04
CA LEU A 592 -45.96 -2.28 23.84
C LEU A 592 -44.80 -1.50 23.21
N ASN A 593 -45.07 -0.61 22.25
CA ASN A 593 -44.06 0.28 21.65
C ASN A 593 -43.47 1.22 22.69
N ALA A 594 -44.30 1.81 23.56
CA ALA A 594 -43.82 2.66 24.66
C ALA A 594 -42.99 1.88 25.69
N ILE A 595 -43.37 0.64 26.01
CA ILE A 595 -42.61 -0.26 26.88
C ILE A 595 -41.24 -0.57 26.25
N ASN A 596 -41.22 -0.94 24.97
CA ASN A 596 -39.99 -1.25 24.24
C ASN A 596 -39.05 -0.04 24.18
N GLU A 597 -39.59 1.16 23.92
CA GLU A 597 -38.82 2.41 23.91
C GLU A 597 -38.23 2.71 25.30
N GLY A 598 -39.02 2.54 26.37
CA GLY A 598 -38.55 2.71 27.75
C GLY A 598 -37.44 1.72 28.13
N CYS A 599 -37.58 0.44 27.73
CA CYS A 599 -36.55 -0.58 27.94
C CYS A 599 -35.28 -0.25 27.15
N CYS A 600 -35.42 0.13 25.88
CA CYS A 600 -34.29 0.51 25.02
C CYS A 600 -33.50 1.67 25.62
N ASN A 601 -34.19 2.72 26.08
CA ASN A 601 -33.57 3.90 26.69
C ASN A 601 -32.81 3.56 27.99
N ALA A 602 -33.35 2.66 28.83
CA ALA A 602 -32.65 2.22 30.04
C ALA A 602 -31.40 1.37 29.74
N LEU A 603 -31.42 0.58 28.66
CA LEU A 603 -30.31 -0.27 28.27
C LEU A 603 -29.19 0.49 27.52
N CYS A 604 -29.46 1.71 27.04
CA CYS A 604 -28.43 2.57 26.45
C CYS A 604 -27.34 2.97 27.45
N THR A 605 -27.70 3.12 28.73
CA THR A 605 -26.77 3.60 29.78
C THR A 605 -26.71 2.61 30.93
N GLY A 606 -25.63 1.83 30.98
CA GLY A 606 -25.37 0.85 32.02
C GLY A 606 -25.00 1.47 33.38
N PRO A 607 -25.25 0.75 34.50
CA PRO A 607 -25.01 1.26 35.85
C PRO A 607 -23.53 1.39 36.24
N LEU A 608 -22.61 0.69 35.57
CA LEU A 608 -21.22 0.61 36.02
C LEU A 608 -20.37 1.79 35.51
N ALA A 609 -20.31 1.97 34.19
CA ALA A 609 -19.47 2.96 33.53
C ALA A 609 -20.21 3.73 32.42
N GLY A 610 -21.55 3.56 32.34
CA GLY A 610 -22.40 4.26 31.39
C GLY A 610 -22.38 3.68 29.99
N PHE A 611 -21.89 2.44 29.82
CA PHE A 611 -21.84 1.79 28.50
C PHE A 611 -23.15 1.07 28.19
N THR A 612 -23.38 0.78 26.92
CA THR A 612 -24.58 0.07 26.47
C THR A 612 -24.63 -1.35 27.01
N VAL A 613 -25.80 -1.77 27.48
CA VAL A 613 -26.04 -3.11 28.03
C VAL A 613 -26.37 -4.09 26.91
N TYR A 614 -25.62 -5.18 26.83
CA TYR A 614 -25.76 -6.23 25.81
C TYR A 614 -26.12 -7.57 26.45
N ASP A 615 -26.49 -8.53 25.60
CA ASP A 615 -26.73 -9.93 25.98
C ASP A 615 -27.77 -10.08 27.10
N ILE A 616 -28.90 -9.40 26.93
CA ILE A 616 -29.97 -9.29 27.91
C ILE A 616 -31.32 -9.67 27.30
N ALA A 617 -32.11 -10.44 28.04
CA ALA A 617 -33.52 -10.68 27.73
C ALA A 617 -34.39 -10.03 28.81
N VAL A 618 -35.27 -9.13 28.39
CA VAL A 618 -36.26 -8.48 29.26
C VAL A 618 -37.60 -9.15 29.03
N ILE A 619 -38.15 -9.75 30.08
CA ILE A 619 -39.43 -10.47 30.06
C ILE A 619 -40.46 -9.67 30.86
N LEU A 620 -41.55 -9.27 30.22
CA LEU A 620 -42.69 -8.65 30.90
C LEU A 620 -43.53 -9.73 31.57
N THR A 621 -43.51 -9.77 32.90
CA THR A 621 -44.25 -10.75 33.71
C THR A 621 -45.59 -10.24 34.22
N ASP A 622 -45.67 -8.96 34.53
CA ASP A 622 -46.90 -8.35 35.03
C ASP A 622 -46.99 -6.88 34.58
N PHE A 623 -48.18 -6.47 34.19
CA PHE A 623 -48.50 -5.14 33.71
C PHE A 623 -49.89 -4.72 34.21
N VAL A 624 -49.97 -3.62 34.94
CA VAL A 624 -51.23 -3.04 35.42
C VAL A 624 -51.28 -1.56 35.04
N ALA A 625 -52.39 -1.18 34.40
CA ALA A 625 -52.64 0.17 33.90
C ALA A 625 -54.00 0.66 34.42
N SER A 626 -54.01 1.65 35.32
CA SER A 626 -55.27 2.18 35.85
C SER A 626 -55.86 3.25 34.93
N GLY A 627 -56.98 2.93 34.30
CA GLY A 627 -57.77 3.84 33.45
C GLY A 627 -57.51 3.66 31.95
N LYS A 628 -58.57 3.81 31.14
CA LYS A 628 -58.57 3.52 29.69
C LYS A 628 -57.69 4.45 28.82
N ARG A 629 -57.03 5.47 29.39
CA ARG A 629 -56.18 6.44 28.68
C ARG A 629 -54.91 6.75 29.48
N LEU A 630 -53.92 5.86 29.45
CA LEU A 630 -52.57 6.18 29.94
C LEU A 630 -51.75 6.88 28.86
N SER A 631 -50.95 7.87 29.27
CA SER A 631 -49.96 8.50 28.39
C SER A 631 -48.81 7.52 28.10
N PRO A 632 -48.38 7.35 26.83
CA PRO A 632 -47.22 6.52 26.48
C PRO A 632 -45.93 6.95 27.21
N ALA A 633 -45.76 8.24 27.48
CA ALA A 633 -44.61 8.78 28.21
C ALA A 633 -44.51 8.21 29.64
N LEU A 634 -45.63 8.05 30.35
CA LEU A 634 -45.64 7.47 31.70
C LEU A 634 -45.25 5.99 31.66
N ILE A 635 -45.74 5.25 30.66
CA ILE A 635 -45.42 3.83 30.48
C ILE A 635 -43.93 3.65 30.18
N SER A 636 -43.40 4.44 29.24
CA SER A 636 -41.97 4.43 28.89
C SER A 636 -41.08 4.80 30.08
N ALA A 637 -41.45 5.82 30.86
CA ALA A 637 -40.73 6.20 32.07
C ALA A 637 -40.77 5.12 33.16
N THR A 638 -41.92 4.45 33.34
CA THR A 638 -42.06 3.34 34.30
C THR A 638 -41.20 2.15 33.89
N ALA A 639 -41.22 1.81 32.59
CA ALA A 639 -40.43 0.73 32.05
C ALA A 639 -38.92 1.01 32.20
N SER A 640 -38.49 2.22 31.84
CA SER A 640 -37.10 2.64 31.94
C SER A 640 -36.59 2.60 33.40
N LYS A 641 -37.38 3.12 34.34
CA LYS A 641 -37.04 3.08 35.77
C LYS A 641 -36.95 1.64 36.30
N CYS A 642 -37.89 0.78 35.92
CA CYS A 642 -37.93 -0.61 36.35
C CYS A 642 -36.70 -1.40 35.89
N VAL A 643 -36.30 -1.23 34.63
CA VAL A 643 -35.08 -1.85 34.08
C VAL A 643 -33.83 -1.29 34.76
N THR A 644 -33.74 0.03 34.97
CA THR A 644 -32.59 0.66 35.63
C THR A 644 -32.38 0.13 37.05
N GLU A 645 -33.45 0.02 37.85
CA GLU A 645 -33.39 -0.56 39.19
C GLU A 645 -33.05 -2.06 39.17
N ALA A 646 -33.53 -2.81 38.17
CA ALA A 646 -33.19 -4.21 37.99
C ALA A 646 -31.70 -4.40 37.66
N LEU A 647 -31.14 -3.58 36.77
CA LEU A 647 -29.73 -3.61 36.39
C LEU A 647 -28.79 -3.36 37.59
N GLN A 648 -29.16 -2.43 38.48
CA GLN A 648 -28.38 -2.16 39.70
C GLN A 648 -28.34 -3.36 40.66
N LYS A 649 -29.41 -4.18 40.71
CA LYS A 649 -29.50 -5.37 41.56
C LYS A 649 -28.87 -6.60 40.93
N ALA A 650 -28.83 -6.69 39.59
CA ALA A 650 -28.38 -7.88 38.86
C ALA A 650 -26.86 -8.14 38.95
N GLY A 651 -26.08 -7.11 39.28
CA GLY A 651 -24.62 -7.14 39.17
C GLY A 651 -24.20 -7.09 37.70
N THR A 652 -23.27 -6.18 37.38
CA THR A 652 -22.78 -5.99 36.00
C THR A 652 -21.26 -6.07 35.93
N HIS A 653 -20.75 -6.66 34.85
CA HIS A 653 -19.35 -6.60 34.47
C HIS A 653 -19.19 -6.04 33.05
N LEU A 654 -17.95 -5.66 32.72
CA LEU A 654 -17.62 -5.10 31.41
C LEU A 654 -17.08 -6.17 30.47
N LEU A 655 -17.50 -6.08 29.20
CA LEU A 655 -16.87 -6.74 28.08
C LEU A 655 -15.99 -5.74 27.32
N GLU A 656 -14.80 -6.18 26.93
CA GLU A 656 -13.92 -5.44 26.03
C GLU A 656 -13.90 -6.07 24.63
N PRO A 657 -13.83 -5.28 23.55
CA PRO A 657 -13.70 -5.80 22.20
C PRO A 657 -12.31 -6.39 21.96
N ILE A 658 -12.29 -7.53 21.25
CA ILE A 658 -11.08 -8.27 20.89
C ILE A 658 -10.85 -8.31 19.39
N MET A 659 -9.58 -8.39 19.03
CA MET A 659 -9.09 -8.53 17.68
C MET A 659 -8.35 -9.86 17.55
N ASN A 660 -8.67 -10.60 16.50
CA ASN A 660 -7.89 -11.74 16.05
C ASN A 660 -6.69 -11.19 15.27
N ALA A 661 -5.49 -11.48 15.74
CA ALA A 661 -4.24 -11.06 15.14
C ALA A 661 -3.46 -12.27 14.61
N GLU A 662 -3.11 -12.23 13.33
CA GLU A 662 -2.21 -13.20 12.68
C GLU A 662 -0.90 -12.50 12.30
N ILE A 663 0.20 -12.94 12.89
CA ILE A 663 1.53 -12.36 12.71
C ILE A 663 2.42 -13.36 12.00
N VAL A 664 2.96 -12.98 10.85
CA VAL A 664 3.81 -13.86 10.02
C VAL A 664 5.23 -13.31 10.00
N THR A 665 6.22 -14.17 10.27
CA THR A 665 7.64 -13.82 10.25
C THR A 665 8.48 -14.91 9.61
N THR A 666 9.68 -14.58 9.16
CA THR A 666 10.61 -15.52 8.48
C THR A 666 11.69 -16.08 9.39
N SER A 667 11.78 -15.61 10.63
CA SER A 667 12.82 -16.01 11.57
C SER A 667 12.21 -16.46 12.89
N LYS A 668 12.65 -17.64 13.36
CA LYS A 668 12.23 -18.21 14.65
C LYS A 668 12.53 -17.27 15.82
N LYS A 669 13.71 -16.65 15.82
CA LYS A 669 14.10 -15.66 16.85
C LYS A 669 13.12 -14.49 16.91
N HIS A 670 12.69 -13.99 15.76
CA HIS A 670 11.72 -12.91 15.70
C HIS A 670 10.35 -13.37 16.20
N ALA A 671 9.94 -14.60 15.87
CA ALA A 671 8.69 -15.18 16.38
C ALA A 671 8.68 -15.24 17.91
N ASP A 672 9.77 -15.71 18.54
CA ASP A 672 9.87 -15.81 19.99
C ASP A 672 9.80 -14.43 20.68
N MET A 673 10.47 -13.42 20.10
CA MET A 673 10.41 -12.05 20.63
C MET A 673 9.03 -11.41 20.45
N THR A 674 8.36 -11.67 19.32
CA THR A 674 6.98 -11.23 19.08
C THR A 674 6.02 -11.86 20.08
N LEU A 675 6.19 -13.14 20.40
CA LEU A 675 5.37 -13.85 21.37
C LEU A 675 5.42 -13.20 22.76
N GLN A 676 6.62 -12.75 23.20
CA GLN A 676 6.79 -12.02 24.45
C GLN A 676 6.01 -10.70 24.49
N GLU A 677 6.02 -9.95 23.37
CA GLU A 677 5.28 -8.69 23.25
C GLU A 677 3.75 -8.92 23.25
N VAL A 678 3.28 -10.02 22.64
CA VAL A 678 1.85 -10.42 22.69
C VAL A 678 1.43 -10.70 24.14
N TYR A 679 2.20 -11.49 24.90
CA TYR A 679 1.88 -11.76 26.30
C TYR A 679 1.90 -10.51 27.19
N ARG A 680 2.87 -9.61 26.97
CA ARG A 680 2.96 -8.33 27.67
C ARG A 680 1.68 -7.48 27.50
N ARG A 681 0.99 -7.63 26.37
CA ARG A 681 -0.22 -6.88 25.99
C ARG A 681 -1.52 -7.66 26.21
N ARG A 682 -1.52 -8.63 27.14
CA ARG A 682 -2.69 -9.48 27.46
C ARG A 682 -3.22 -10.29 26.27
N GLY A 683 -2.38 -10.56 25.29
CA GLY A 683 -2.75 -11.39 24.15
C GLY A 683 -2.81 -12.87 24.54
N ILE A 684 -3.87 -13.54 24.11
CA ILE A 684 -4.06 -14.98 24.29
C ILE A 684 -3.68 -15.66 22.98
N VAL A 685 -2.63 -16.47 23.00
CA VAL A 685 -2.15 -17.19 21.83
C VAL A 685 -2.96 -18.49 21.68
N SER A 686 -3.29 -18.89 20.45
CA SER A 686 -3.96 -20.17 20.21
C SER A 686 -3.08 -21.35 20.66
N ASN A 687 -3.71 -22.51 20.94
CA ASN A 687 -3.06 -23.68 21.54
C ASN A 687 -1.78 -24.17 20.81
N CYS A 688 -1.55 -23.77 19.55
CA CYS A 688 -0.37 -24.15 18.77
C CYS A 688 0.83 -23.20 18.93
N GLY A 689 0.69 -22.06 19.62
CA GLY A 689 1.79 -21.12 19.88
C GLY A 689 2.37 -20.50 18.61
N ILE A 690 3.39 -21.16 18.04
CA ILE A 690 4.06 -20.79 16.81
C ILE A 690 3.88 -21.93 15.80
N GLU A 691 3.11 -21.67 14.75
CA GLU A 691 2.93 -22.61 13.64
C GLU A 691 4.02 -22.38 12.59
N CYS A 692 4.72 -23.44 12.19
CA CYS A 692 5.71 -23.37 11.12
C CYS A 692 5.07 -23.84 9.80
N ILE A 693 4.89 -22.91 8.85
CA ILE A 693 4.35 -23.18 7.52
C ILE A 693 5.45 -22.89 6.50
N GLY A 694 6.10 -23.96 6.01
CA GLY A 694 7.25 -23.83 5.10
C GLY A 694 8.42 -23.09 5.76
N ASP A 695 8.83 -21.97 5.16
CA ASP A 695 9.90 -21.10 5.65
C ASP A 695 9.39 -19.94 6.54
N THR A 696 8.09 -19.96 6.89
CA THR A 696 7.43 -18.91 7.66
C THR A 696 6.90 -19.42 8.99
N TYR A 697 6.98 -18.56 10.00
CA TYR A 697 6.43 -18.77 11.33
C TYR A 697 5.21 -17.88 11.49
N VAL A 698 4.08 -18.47 11.87
CA VAL A 698 2.79 -17.82 12.03
C VAL A 698 2.37 -17.88 13.50
N ILE A 699 1.99 -16.73 14.05
CA ILE A 699 1.47 -16.60 15.41
C ILE A 699 0.03 -16.11 15.31
N ARG A 700 -0.91 -16.92 15.80
CA ARG A 700 -2.32 -16.58 15.87
C ARG A 700 -2.69 -16.28 17.31
N CYS A 701 -3.19 -15.08 17.56
CA CYS A 701 -3.52 -14.63 18.90
C CYS A 701 -4.77 -13.76 18.91
N ILE A 702 -5.41 -13.68 20.06
CA ILE A 702 -6.54 -12.81 20.36
C ILE A 702 -6.01 -11.70 21.27
N MET A 703 -6.23 -10.44 20.91
CA MET A 703 -5.74 -9.29 21.66
C MET A 703 -6.85 -8.27 21.92
N PRO A 704 -6.91 -7.64 23.11
CA PRO A 704 -7.84 -6.55 23.36
C PRO A 704 -7.54 -5.35 22.45
N LEU A 705 -8.58 -4.75 21.87
CA LEU A 705 -8.44 -3.58 20.98
C LEU A 705 -7.72 -2.40 21.66
N ALA A 706 -7.97 -2.20 22.96
CA ALA A 706 -7.32 -1.17 23.76
C ALA A 706 -5.78 -1.31 23.81
N GLU A 707 -5.27 -2.53 23.72
CA GLU A 707 -3.84 -2.84 23.83
C GLU A 707 -3.12 -2.83 22.48
N LEU A 708 -3.84 -2.63 21.37
CA LEU A 708 -3.24 -2.57 20.03
C LEU A 708 -2.55 -1.23 19.74
N GLN A 709 -2.72 -0.22 20.59
CA GLN A 709 -2.06 1.06 20.39
C GLN A 709 -0.53 0.92 20.39
N GLY A 710 0.09 1.29 19.26
CA GLY A 710 1.53 1.17 19.04
C GLY A 710 2.04 -0.28 18.87
N PHE A 711 1.15 -1.28 18.79
CA PHE A 711 1.54 -2.69 18.66
C PHE A 711 2.34 -2.95 17.38
N SER A 712 1.84 -2.46 16.24
CA SER A 712 2.48 -2.61 14.93
C SER A 712 3.89 -2.02 14.89
N LYS A 713 4.10 -0.85 15.51
CA LYS A 713 5.40 -0.21 15.66
C LYS A 713 6.38 -1.08 16.44
N ASN A 714 5.95 -1.61 17.59
CA ASN A 714 6.81 -2.46 18.43
C ASN A 714 7.20 -3.75 17.71
N ILE A 715 6.24 -4.43 17.06
CA ILE A 715 6.53 -5.65 16.30
C ILE A 715 7.49 -5.37 15.14
N ARG A 716 7.34 -4.25 14.44
CA ARG A 716 8.27 -3.86 13.37
C ARG A 716 9.67 -3.60 13.89
N ILE A 717 9.82 -2.94 15.04
CA ILE A 717 11.13 -2.73 15.67
C ILE A 717 11.76 -4.07 16.05
N ILE A 718 11.02 -4.95 16.72
CA ILE A 718 11.48 -6.28 17.15
C ILE A 718 11.92 -7.14 15.96
N THR A 719 11.15 -7.12 14.88
CA THR A 719 11.39 -7.95 13.69
C THR A 719 12.23 -7.26 12.62
N SER A 720 12.75 -6.06 12.89
CA SER A 720 13.43 -5.22 11.89
C SER A 720 12.63 -5.04 10.59
N GLY A 721 11.30 -4.97 10.70
CA GLY A 721 10.36 -4.82 9.59
C GLY A 721 10.04 -6.10 8.80
N HIS A 722 10.44 -7.28 9.28
CA HIS A 722 10.21 -8.55 8.56
C HIS A 722 8.88 -9.23 8.88
N ALA A 723 8.12 -8.74 9.86
CA ALA A 723 6.82 -9.29 10.20
C ALA A 723 5.67 -8.57 9.48
N SER A 724 4.71 -9.36 8.97
CA SER A 724 3.39 -8.87 8.57
C SER A 724 2.37 -9.17 9.66
N ILE A 725 1.37 -8.30 9.80
CA ILE A 725 0.33 -8.38 10.82
C ILE A 725 -1.00 -8.24 10.11
N HIS A 726 -1.90 -9.18 10.34
CA HIS A 726 -3.31 -9.14 9.91
C HIS A 726 -4.18 -9.04 11.15
N LEU A 727 -5.19 -8.15 11.11
CA LEU A 727 -6.07 -7.87 12.23
C LEU A 727 -7.53 -7.99 11.78
N GLU A 728 -8.28 -8.86 12.46
CA GLU A 728 -9.71 -9.07 12.24
C GLU A 728 -10.47 -8.87 13.54
N ILE A 729 -11.76 -8.52 13.46
CA ILE A 729 -12.61 -8.35 14.65
C ILE A 729 -12.99 -9.74 15.18
N GLY A 730 -12.61 -10.05 16.42
CA GLY A 730 -12.86 -11.34 17.07
C GLY A 730 -14.12 -11.40 17.94
N GLY A 731 -14.71 -10.25 18.27
CA GLY A 731 -15.90 -10.15 19.13
C GLY A 731 -15.60 -9.42 20.44
N TYR A 732 -16.14 -9.94 21.55
CA TYR A 732 -16.02 -9.36 22.89
C TYR A 732 -15.62 -10.42 23.91
N GLN A 733 -14.83 -10.02 24.91
CA GLN A 733 -14.40 -10.89 26.01
C GLN A 733 -14.59 -10.22 27.37
N ASP A 734 -14.66 -11.03 28.43
CA ASP A 734 -14.72 -10.56 29.81
C ASP A 734 -13.43 -9.84 30.21
N ILE A 735 -13.58 -8.72 30.93
CA ILE A 735 -12.43 -7.97 31.44
C ILE A 735 -12.03 -8.44 32.85
N SER A 736 -10.74 -8.32 33.19
CA SER A 736 -10.28 -8.53 34.57
C SER A 736 -10.81 -7.45 35.53
N GLU A 737 -11.12 -7.83 36.77
CA GLU A 737 -11.66 -6.92 37.80
C GLU A 737 -10.79 -5.68 38.06
N GLN A 738 -9.45 -5.82 37.99
CA GLN A 738 -8.52 -4.72 38.21
C GLN A 738 -8.70 -3.63 37.14
N LYS A 739 -8.82 -4.04 35.87
CA LYS A 739 -8.99 -3.14 34.75
C LYS A 739 -10.40 -2.56 34.69
N GLN A 740 -11.42 -3.32 35.08
CA GLN A 740 -12.78 -2.82 35.27
C GLN A 740 -12.79 -1.62 36.22
N LYS A 741 -12.14 -1.72 37.38
CA LYS A 741 -12.03 -0.60 38.34
C LYS A 741 -11.31 0.62 37.77
N GLU A 742 -10.30 0.41 36.93
CA GLU A 742 -9.59 1.49 36.25
C GLU A 742 -10.49 2.23 35.25
N ILE A 743 -11.26 1.51 34.44
CA ILE A 743 -12.19 2.08 33.46
C ILE A 743 -13.33 2.81 34.16
N THR A 744 -13.92 2.23 35.20
CA THR A 744 -14.97 2.88 36.00
C THR A 744 -14.49 4.19 36.62
N LYS A 745 -13.21 4.28 37.03
CA LYS A 745 -12.62 5.54 37.53
C LYS A 745 -12.38 6.58 36.44
N ARG A 746 -12.19 6.16 35.19
CA ARG A 746 -11.93 7.07 34.07
C ARG A 746 -13.22 7.69 33.53
N ASN A 747 -14.33 6.97 33.62
CA ASN A 747 -15.65 7.41 33.13
C ASN A 747 -16.51 8.12 34.18
N ARG A 748 -16.13 8.05 35.48
CA ARG A 748 -16.71 8.87 36.54
C ARG A 748 -15.92 10.16 36.69
#